data_AF-A0A250FD19-F1
#
_entry.id   AF-A0A250FD19-F1
#
_cell.length_a   1.000
_cell.length_b   1.000
_cell.length_c   1.000
_cell.angle_alpha   90.00
_cell.angle_beta   90.00
_cell.angle_gamma   90.00
#
_symmetry.space_group_name_H-M   'P 1'
#
loop_
_entity.id
_entity.type
_entity.pdbx_description
1 polymer ?
#
loop_
_entity_poly.entity_id
_entity_poly.type
_entity_poly.pdbx_seq_one_letter_code
_entity_poly.pdbx_strand_id
1 'polypeptide(L)'
;MSQSTTNYIKEISNIIENKIKSSISNILANIEENEDSFYKEIDDLNSYIQNIISSLFDSVLNGEYLDKDINEQLEWIRNNLTYTEQLENKIIPNKGKYKAILPLINSLKDKTSEIQNIINYYLLFIEDVKTIINNPEKDEIFILSKSKYQLDNDSNVLKLFTLNLFLCFSDILFTEKQDCYQEITYVKELLSEIRFSKLNLNPQIEKMKKKATFLLFKWYKRAELSGFSMLKEDKIKEYKEDINKFGEKWRDWVTYIENHYYKEEVKSLFVKNLKEAYLKIKDKEFKDFTCQYIHLYIKYHKDINKNTSKLDKIISHLKDWKKEGTDDYEKNIRNIIYNYALNNRFSLFTKTCKSREKLYEEYEKIEEKDNKNYFLQYKLIDKSIELLKAELNEKNNTITIEQIEEIENYLDKIEPDYKTYKTNIEWILEHIYFIYRVSFKECIIDDIFIYSSFLLPLDNRKSKEDYERINDDFRVLKSQIDPLKRIVRFDEKIEKRDTKTIELMGLFSAIIAFIMGSIPTFKYMKDIYDAGIFFVVFATSLISFLLVLLLITRKTRINRRFWYQLILIVIFYIAMIVFTTYLSNKKDTTQTIQLQTEKTIIEEKITSNKAVDTLKQSKITKEQTTSSKDSLK
;
A
#
# COMPACT_ATOMS: atom_id res chain seq x y z
N MET A 1 -37.47 -7.58 -11.15
CA MET A 1 -37.60 -6.16 -11.58
C MET A 1 -38.90 -5.60 -10.98
N SER A 2 -38.90 -4.47 -10.26
CA SER A 2 -40.16 -3.80 -9.84
C SER A 2 -39.95 -2.41 -9.19
N GLN A 3 -39.18 -1.53 -9.84
CA GLN A 3 -39.43 -0.09 -9.79
C GLN A 3 -39.45 0.40 -11.23
N SER A 4 -40.46 1.19 -11.59
CA SER A 4 -40.75 1.61 -12.95
C SER A 4 -39.91 2.83 -13.32
N THR A 5 -38.69 2.59 -13.79
CA THR A 5 -38.02 3.53 -14.68
C THR A 5 -38.86 3.62 -15.95
N THR A 6 -39.39 4.81 -16.26
CA THR A 6 -40.02 5.12 -17.56
C THR A 6 -39.05 4.71 -18.67
N ASN A 7 -39.55 4.10 -19.74
CA ASN A 7 -38.74 3.77 -20.91
C ASN A 7 -39.18 4.72 -22.04
N TYR A 8 -38.51 5.87 -22.09
CA TYR A 8 -38.87 6.98 -22.96
C TYR A 8 -38.72 6.62 -24.44
N ILE A 9 -37.72 5.80 -24.79
CA ILE A 9 -37.49 5.33 -26.16
C ILE A 9 -38.61 4.40 -26.64
N LYS A 10 -39.11 3.49 -25.80
CA LYS A 10 -40.27 2.66 -26.11
C LYS A 10 -41.56 3.49 -26.21
N GLU A 11 -41.69 4.54 -25.41
CA GLU A 11 -42.79 5.50 -25.53
C GLU A 11 -42.72 6.29 -26.85
N ILE A 12 -41.53 6.70 -27.30
CA ILE A 12 -41.32 7.29 -28.63
C ILE A 12 -41.77 6.32 -29.72
N SER A 13 -41.37 5.05 -29.67
CA SER A 13 -41.81 4.05 -30.66
C SER A 13 -43.33 3.88 -30.66
N ASN A 14 -43.97 3.80 -29.48
CA ASN A 14 -45.43 3.75 -29.36
C ASN A 14 -46.12 4.99 -29.96
N ILE A 15 -45.55 6.20 -29.79
CA ILE A 15 -46.06 7.45 -30.39
C ILE A 15 -45.92 7.40 -31.91
N ILE A 16 -44.78 6.92 -32.42
CA ILE A 16 -44.51 6.80 -33.86
C ILE A 16 -45.52 5.85 -34.52
N GLU A 17 -45.75 4.66 -33.94
CA GLU A 17 -46.64 3.67 -34.54
C GLU A 17 -48.12 4.04 -34.42
N ASN A 18 -48.58 4.40 -33.23
CA ASN A 18 -50.02 4.50 -32.95
C ASN A 18 -50.59 5.90 -33.23
N LYS A 19 -49.76 6.96 -33.19
CA LYS A 19 -50.21 8.34 -33.40
C LYS A 19 -49.71 8.90 -34.71
N ILE A 20 -48.38 8.99 -34.88
CA ILE A 20 -47.76 9.67 -36.03
C ILE A 20 -48.13 8.97 -37.35
N LYS A 21 -47.91 7.66 -37.48
CA LYS A 21 -48.30 6.92 -38.70
C LYS A 21 -49.80 7.03 -38.98
N SER A 22 -50.66 6.93 -37.96
CA SER A 22 -52.12 7.04 -38.10
C SER A 22 -52.57 8.42 -38.59
N SER A 23 -52.14 9.51 -37.94
CA SER A 23 -52.45 10.88 -38.37
C SER A 23 -51.97 11.16 -39.78
N ILE A 24 -50.78 10.68 -40.15
CA ILE A 24 -50.21 10.92 -41.48
C ILE A 24 -50.93 10.10 -42.55
N SER A 25 -51.35 8.86 -42.27
CA SER A 25 -52.23 8.12 -43.17
C SER A 25 -53.58 8.83 -43.39
N ASN A 26 -54.17 9.43 -42.35
CA ASN A 26 -55.42 10.20 -42.45
C ASN A 26 -55.25 11.46 -43.31
N ILE A 27 -54.24 12.28 -43.01
CA ILE A 27 -53.88 13.48 -43.80
C ILE A 27 -53.62 13.09 -45.26
N LEU A 28 -52.80 12.06 -45.51
CA LEU A 28 -52.47 11.63 -46.88
C LEU A 28 -53.67 11.07 -47.64
N ALA A 29 -54.63 10.42 -46.97
CA ALA A 29 -55.85 9.91 -47.60
C ALA A 29 -56.80 11.05 -48.01
N ASN A 30 -57.02 12.02 -47.11
CA ASN A 30 -58.14 12.96 -47.22
C ASN A 30 -57.73 14.36 -47.73
N ILE A 31 -56.44 14.61 -48.02
CA ILE A 31 -55.84 15.94 -48.28
C ILE A 31 -56.57 16.83 -49.31
N GLU A 32 -57.37 16.24 -50.19
CA GLU A 32 -58.12 16.98 -51.21
C GLU A 32 -59.33 17.72 -50.60
N GLU A 33 -59.92 17.20 -49.53
CA GLU A 33 -61.14 17.68 -48.88
C GLU A 33 -60.89 18.68 -47.73
N ASN A 34 -60.93 19.98 -48.07
CA ASN A 34 -61.06 21.13 -47.16
C ASN A 34 -59.91 21.41 -46.15
N GLU A 35 -59.29 22.59 -46.28
CA GLU A 35 -58.05 22.96 -45.57
C GLU A 35 -58.20 23.10 -44.05
N ASP A 36 -59.29 23.70 -43.56
CA ASP A 36 -59.49 23.98 -42.13
C ASP A 36 -59.55 22.69 -41.28
N SER A 37 -59.82 21.53 -41.88
CA SER A 37 -59.85 20.24 -41.17
C SER A 37 -58.46 19.78 -40.74
N PHE A 38 -57.44 19.96 -41.58
CA PHE A 38 -56.10 19.42 -41.36
C PHE A 38 -55.19 20.31 -40.51
N TYR A 39 -55.53 21.59 -40.33
CA TYR A 39 -54.73 22.49 -39.48
C TYR A 39 -54.51 21.89 -38.08
N LYS A 40 -55.58 21.38 -37.47
CA LYS A 40 -55.53 20.76 -36.15
C LYS A 40 -54.71 19.47 -36.14
N GLU A 41 -54.91 18.57 -37.11
CA GLU A 41 -54.17 17.29 -37.15
C GLU A 41 -52.66 17.51 -37.32
N ILE A 42 -52.26 18.55 -38.05
CA ILE A 42 -50.87 18.90 -38.31
C ILE A 42 -50.25 19.68 -37.11
N ASP A 43 -51.06 20.35 -36.29
CA ASP A 43 -50.64 20.95 -35.01
C ASP A 43 -50.52 19.90 -33.87
N ASP A 44 -51.48 18.97 -33.78
CA ASP A 44 -51.41 17.78 -32.92
C ASP A 44 -50.15 16.95 -33.27
N LEU A 45 -49.87 16.75 -34.56
CA LEU A 45 -48.64 16.09 -35.04
C LEU A 45 -47.38 16.88 -34.67
N ASN A 46 -47.40 18.21 -34.79
CA ASN A 46 -46.30 19.09 -34.35
C ASN A 46 -46.02 18.98 -32.85
N SER A 47 -47.05 18.71 -32.05
CA SER A 47 -46.97 18.48 -30.61
C SER A 47 -46.44 17.08 -30.29
N TYR A 48 -46.84 16.04 -31.02
CA TYR A 48 -46.26 14.70 -30.88
C TYR A 48 -44.77 14.65 -31.20
N ILE A 49 -44.32 15.35 -32.25
CA ILE A 49 -42.88 15.43 -32.57
C ILE A 49 -42.11 16.23 -31.50
N GLN A 50 -42.68 17.33 -30.97
CA GLN A 50 -42.06 18.05 -29.84
C GLN A 50 -41.89 17.14 -28.61
N ASN A 51 -42.87 16.28 -28.33
CA ASN A 51 -42.77 15.32 -27.23
C ASN A 51 -41.67 14.27 -27.45
N ILE A 52 -41.40 13.87 -28.71
CA ILE A 52 -40.25 12.98 -29.02
C ILE A 52 -38.92 13.66 -28.68
N ILE A 53 -38.75 14.95 -29.00
CA ILE A 53 -37.55 15.72 -28.60
C ILE A 53 -37.40 15.70 -27.08
N SER A 54 -38.46 16.03 -26.33
CA SER A 54 -38.46 16.00 -24.86
C SER A 54 -38.09 14.61 -24.31
N SER A 55 -38.70 13.54 -24.85
CA SER A 55 -38.42 12.16 -24.44
C SER A 55 -36.98 11.71 -24.75
N LEU A 56 -36.33 12.22 -25.81
CA LEU A 56 -34.91 11.94 -26.08
C LEU A 56 -33.99 12.61 -25.05
N PHE A 57 -34.32 13.82 -24.60
CA PHE A 57 -33.62 14.46 -23.47
C PHE A 57 -33.79 13.69 -22.16
N ASP A 58 -35.02 13.23 -21.88
CA ASP A 58 -35.34 12.47 -20.69
C ASP A 58 -34.72 11.05 -20.71
N SER A 59 -34.61 10.41 -21.87
CA SER A 59 -33.90 9.14 -22.10
C SER A 59 -32.42 9.22 -21.69
N VAL A 60 -31.72 10.28 -22.12
CA VAL A 60 -30.34 10.59 -21.68
C VAL A 60 -30.29 10.82 -20.17
N LEU A 61 -31.20 11.64 -19.63
CA LEU A 61 -31.21 11.99 -18.20
C LEU A 61 -31.49 10.77 -17.31
N ASN A 62 -32.32 9.83 -17.75
CA ASN A 62 -32.72 8.63 -17.05
C ASN A 62 -31.73 7.45 -17.21
N GLY A 63 -30.68 7.61 -18.03
CA GLY A 63 -29.59 6.64 -18.16
C GLY A 63 -29.85 5.49 -19.14
N GLU A 64 -30.82 5.61 -20.05
CA GLU A 64 -31.21 4.55 -21.00
C GLU A 64 -30.10 4.16 -21.99
N TYR A 65 -29.05 4.99 -22.11
CA TYR A 65 -27.82 4.67 -22.84
C TYR A 65 -27.04 3.47 -22.31
N LEU A 66 -27.38 2.97 -21.11
CA LEU A 66 -26.84 1.75 -20.53
C LEU A 66 -27.63 0.49 -20.90
N ASP A 67 -28.79 0.63 -21.55
CA ASP A 67 -29.50 -0.51 -22.13
C ASP A 67 -28.67 -1.12 -23.27
N LYS A 68 -28.80 -2.43 -23.49
CA LYS A 68 -28.09 -3.12 -24.57
C LYS A 68 -28.68 -2.74 -25.92
N ASP A 69 -30.00 -2.70 -25.98
CA ASP A 69 -30.80 -2.63 -27.22
C ASP A 69 -31.02 -1.18 -27.71
N ILE A 70 -30.58 -0.18 -26.94
CA ILE A 70 -30.77 1.26 -27.21
C ILE A 70 -30.34 1.69 -28.62
N ASN A 71 -29.25 1.13 -29.15
CA ASN A 71 -28.76 1.47 -30.49
C ASN A 71 -29.78 1.06 -31.57
N GLU A 72 -30.33 -0.14 -31.49
CA GLU A 72 -31.30 -0.67 -32.46
C GLU A 72 -32.62 0.09 -32.38
N GLN A 73 -33.04 0.46 -31.17
CA GLN A 73 -34.25 1.25 -30.95
C GLN A 73 -34.11 2.68 -31.50
N LEU A 74 -32.96 3.35 -31.29
CA LEU A 74 -32.66 4.67 -31.86
C LEU A 74 -32.56 4.64 -33.40
N GLU A 75 -31.93 3.61 -33.97
CA GLU A 75 -31.90 3.39 -35.42
C GLU A 75 -33.30 3.15 -35.99
N TRP A 76 -34.12 2.32 -35.33
CA TRP A 76 -35.52 2.11 -35.73
C TRP A 76 -36.29 3.42 -35.72
N ILE A 77 -36.12 4.27 -34.69
CA ILE A 77 -36.74 5.60 -34.63
C ILE A 77 -36.29 6.44 -35.83
N ARG A 78 -34.98 6.59 -36.05
CA ARG A 78 -34.41 7.40 -37.15
C ARG A 78 -34.98 6.99 -38.52
N ASN A 79 -35.10 5.70 -38.76
CA ASN A 79 -35.59 5.15 -40.03
C ASN A 79 -37.14 5.25 -40.20
N ASN A 80 -37.91 5.34 -39.12
CA ASN A 80 -39.38 5.49 -39.16
C ASN A 80 -39.85 6.96 -39.22
N LEU A 81 -38.96 7.95 -39.03
CA LEU A 81 -39.27 9.39 -39.08
C LEU A 81 -39.14 10.00 -40.49
N THR A 82 -39.43 9.23 -41.55
CA THR A 82 -39.23 9.60 -42.97
C THR A 82 -40.46 10.22 -43.65
N TYR A 83 -41.54 10.45 -42.90
CA TYR A 83 -42.85 10.85 -43.43
C TYR A 83 -42.95 12.30 -43.93
N THR A 84 -42.03 13.19 -43.57
CA THR A 84 -42.07 14.60 -43.98
C THR A 84 -41.93 14.78 -45.48
N GLU A 85 -41.14 13.92 -46.14
CA GLU A 85 -40.99 13.89 -47.59
C GLU A 85 -42.30 13.47 -48.29
N GLN A 86 -43.06 12.56 -47.70
CA GLN A 86 -44.33 12.08 -48.25
C GLN A 86 -45.40 13.19 -48.24
N LEU A 87 -45.45 13.97 -47.16
CA LEU A 87 -46.31 15.14 -47.04
C LEU A 87 -45.87 16.26 -47.98
N GLU A 88 -44.57 16.59 -48.03
CA GLU A 88 -44.03 17.60 -48.95
C GLU A 88 -44.34 17.27 -50.41
N ASN A 89 -44.10 16.03 -50.86
CA ASN A 89 -44.33 15.62 -52.25
C ASN A 89 -45.81 15.76 -52.67
N LYS A 90 -46.77 15.62 -51.75
CA LYS A 90 -48.21 15.81 -52.04
C LYS A 90 -48.66 17.27 -51.98
N ILE A 91 -47.94 18.13 -51.25
CA ILE A 91 -48.34 19.52 -50.95
C ILE A 91 -47.59 20.54 -51.82
N ILE A 92 -46.33 20.26 -52.18
CA ILE A 92 -45.50 21.11 -53.05
C ILE A 92 -46.16 21.44 -54.40
N PRO A 93 -46.85 20.51 -55.10
CA PRO A 93 -47.56 20.82 -56.35
C PRO A 93 -48.69 21.85 -56.19
N ASN A 94 -49.22 22.00 -54.97
CA ASN A 94 -50.45 22.75 -54.66
C ASN A 94 -50.22 23.86 -53.61
N LYS A 95 -49.00 24.43 -53.54
CA LYS A 95 -48.61 25.49 -52.57
C LYS A 95 -49.56 26.70 -52.50
N GLY A 96 -50.29 27.00 -53.57
CA GLY A 96 -51.27 28.09 -53.62
C GLY A 96 -52.57 27.80 -52.85
N LYS A 97 -52.94 26.53 -52.69
CA LYS A 97 -54.06 26.04 -51.87
C LYS A 97 -53.64 26.13 -50.40
N TYR A 98 -52.83 25.17 -49.95
CA TYR A 98 -52.41 24.92 -48.55
C TYR A 98 -51.51 25.98 -47.88
N LYS A 99 -51.61 27.25 -48.26
CA LYS A 99 -50.74 28.36 -47.80
C LYS A 99 -50.84 28.61 -46.29
N ALA A 100 -52.00 28.36 -45.67
CA ALA A 100 -52.21 28.52 -44.23
C ALA A 100 -51.49 27.43 -43.40
N ILE A 101 -51.30 26.23 -43.99
CA ILE A 101 -50.77 25.03 -43.31
C ILE A 101 -49.27 24.88 -43.54
N LEU A 102 -48.74 25.44 -44.64
CA LEU A 102 -47.32 25.39 -45.01
C LEU A 102 -46.34 25.75 -43.85
N PRO A 103 -46.60 26.74 -42.96
CA PRO A 103 -45.73 27.02 -41.82
C PRO A 103 -45.65 25.87 -40.81
N LEU A 104 -46.77 25.17 -40.55
CA LEU A 104 -46.79 24.01 -39.66
C LEU A 104 -46.00 22.84 -40.25
N ILE A 105 -46.11 22.62 -41.57
CA ILE A 105 -45.40 21.55 -42.29
C ILE A 105 -43.89 21.81 -42.31
N ASN A 106 -43.47 23.06 -42.50
CA ASN A 106 -42.05 23.43 -42.33
C ASN A 106 -41.58 23.13 -40.89
N SER A 107 -42.39 23.47 -39.88
CA SER A 107 -42.04 23.15 -38.48
C SER A 107 -41.96 21.64 -38.20
N LEU A 108 -42.79 20.80 -38.83
CA LEU A 108 -42.63 19.33 -38.79
C LEU A 108 -41.27 18.90 -39.36
N LYS A 109 -40.90 19.44 -40.53
CA LYS A 109 -39.64 19.12 -41.22
C LYS A 109 -38.42 19.52 -40.39
N ASP A 110 -38.42 20.74 -39.86
CA ASP A 110 -37.34 21.27 -39.03
C ASP A 110 -37.17 20.40 -37.77
N LYS A 111 -38.26 20.06 -37.08
CA LYS A 111 -38.24 19.18 -35.89
C LYS A 111 -37.84 17.74 -36.21
N THR A 112 -38.24 17.19 -37.36
CA THR A 112 -37.82 15.83 -37.79
C THR A 112 -36.32 15.79 -38.07
N SER A 113 -35.77 16.81 -38.74
CA SER A 113 -34.31 16.93 -38.94
C SER A 113 -33.56 17.12 -37.61
N GLU A 114 -34.12 17.93 -36.70
CA GLU A 114 -33.61 18.09 -35.33
C GLU A 114 -33.51 16.75 -34.60
N ILE A 115 -34.56 15.91 -34.64
CA ILE A 115 -34.54 14.57 -34.04
C ILE A 115 -33.47 13.68 -34.68
N GLN A 116 -33.32 13.70 -36.01
CA GLN A 116 -32.27 12.93 -36.68
C GLN A 116 -30.86 13.33 -36.19
N ASN A 117 -30.61 14.64 -36.02
CA ASN A 117 -29.35 15.14 -35.50
C ASN A 117 -29.12 14.76 -34.03
N ILE A 118 -30.15 14.89 -33.19
CA ILE A 118 -30.14 14.43 -31.79
C ILE A 118 -29.79 12.95 -31.71
N ILE A 119 -30.43 12.09 -32.52
CA ILE A 119 -30.16 10.65 -32.54
C ILE A 119 -28.72 10.36 -33.00
N ASN A 120 -28.19 11.07 -33.99
CA ASN A 120 -26.81 10.91 -34.43
C ASN A 120 -25.80 11.21 -33.30
N TYR A 121 -25.99 12.32 -32.57
CA TYR A 121 -25.16 12.64 -31.39
C TYR A 121 -25.38 11.65 -30.24
N TYR A 122 -26.60 11.13 -30.07
CA TYR A 122 -26.89 10.16 -29.01
C TYR A 122 -26.23 8.80 -29.30
N LEU A 123 -26.23 8.33 -30.54
CA LEU A 123 -25.54 7.10 -30.95
C LEU A 123 -24.01 7.19 -30.74
N LEU A 124 -23.40 8.31 -31.13
CA LEU A 124 -21.98 8.59 -30.86
C LEU A 124 -21.67 8.59 -29.36
N PHE A 125 -22.54 9.19 -28.56
CA PHE A 125 -22.42 9.20 -27.09
C PHE A 125 -22.51 7.79 -26.50
N ILE A 126 -23.41 6.96 -27.00
CA ILE A 126 -23.55 5.56 -26.55
C ILE A 126 -22.31 4.74 -26.95
N GLU A 127 -21.68 4.99 -28.10
CA GLU A 127 -20.41 4.36 -28.49
C GLU A 127 -19.25 4.75 -27.55
N ASP A 128 -19.08 6.05 -27.28
CA ASP A 128 -18.06 6.54 -26.33
C ASP A 128 -18.32 6.02 -24.90
N VAL A 129 -19.58 5.98 -24.45
CA VAL A 129 -19.93 5.45 -23.12
C VAL A 129 -19.76 3.93 -23.02
N LYS A 130 -20.14 3.16 -24.05
CA LYS A 130 -19.85 1.71 -24.11
C LYS A 130 -18.34 1.46 -24.14
N THR A 131 -17.56 2.36 -24.77
CA THR A 131 -16.09 2.32 -24.72
C THR A 131 -15.55 2.59 -23.31
N ILE A 132 -16.08 3.57 -22.57
CA ILE A 132 -15.66 3.82 -21.17
C ILE A 132 -16.01 2.63 -20.26
N ILE A 133 -17.23 2.08 -20.39
CA ILE A 133 -17.77 1.08 -19.44
C ILE A 133 -17.27 -0.34 -19.70
N ASN A 134 -16.91 -0.69 -20.95
CA ASN A 134 -16.40 -2.02 -21.30
C ASN A 134 -14.86 -2.13 -21.27
N ASN A 135 -14.13 -1.02 -21.07
CA ASN A 135 -12.65 -1.03 -20.98
C ASN A 135 -12.09 -0.70 -19.56
N PRO A 136 -12.72 -1.03 -18.41
CA PRO A 136 -12.29 -0.57 -17.08
C PRO A 136 -10.99 -1.22 -16.56
N GLU A 137 -10.35 -2.09 -17.34
CA GLU A 137 -9.10 -2.78 -16.98
C GLU A 137 -7.98 -2.56 -18.03
N LYS A 138 -8.28 -1.90 -19.16
CA LYS A 138 -7.27 -1.59 -20.17
C LYS A 138 -6.38 -0.43 -19.74
N ASP A 139 -5.19 -0.34 -20.31
CA ASP A 139 -4.25 0.76 -20.09
C ASP A 139 -4.47 1.93 -21.09
N GLU A 140 -5.69 2.06 -21.64
CA GLU A 140 -6.11 3.08 -22.60
C GLU A 140 -6.82 4.25 -21.88
N ILE A 141 -6.17 5.42 -21.79
CA ILE A 141 -6.79 6.62 -21.20
C ILE A 141 -7.83 7.20 -22.18
N PHE A 142 -9.11 7.16 -21.81
CA PHE A 142 -10.19 7.78 -22.59
C PHE A 142 -10.11 9.32 -22.53
N ILE A 143 -10.10 9.97 -23.70
CA ILE A 143 -10.11 11.43 -23.83
C ILE A 143 -11.35 11.85 -24.63
N LEU A 144 -12.24 12.63 -24.02
CA LEU A 144 -13.47 13.11 -24.67
C LEU A 144 -13.17 14.15 -25.75
N SER A 145 -13.28 13.76 -27.02
CA SER A 145 -13.23 14.69 -28.15
C SER A 145 -14.56 15.44 -28.30
N LYS A 146 -14.70 16.59 -27.62
CA LYS A 146 -15.92 17.40 -27.61
C LYS A 146 -16.38 17.87 -28.99
N SER A 147 -15.45 18.01 -29.95
CA SER A 147 -15.75 18.36 -31.34
C SER A 147 -16.49 17.27 -32.13
N LYS A 148 -16.61 16.03 -31.61
CA LYS A 148 -17.55 15.03 -32.14
C LYS A 148 -19.03 15.47 -32.01
N TYR A 149 -19.32 16.36 -31.06
CA TYR A 149 -20.69 16.68 -30.60
C TYR A 149 -21.06 18.15 -30.79
N GLN A 150 -20.28 18.91 -31.58
CA GLN A 150 -20.47 20.34 -31.80
C GLN A 150 -20.06 20.75 -33.21
N LEU A 151 -20.99 21.39 -33.94
CA LEU A 151 -20.73 22.12 -35.17
C LEU A 151 -21.23 23.57 -35.03
N ASP A 152 -20.58 24.52 -35.70
CA ASP A 152 -20.92 25.95 -35.59
C ASP A 152 -22.40 26.22 -35.91
N ASN A 153 -22.93 25.52 -36.91
CA ASN A 153 -24.29 25.66 -37.42
C ASN A 153 -25.37 24.89 -36.62
N ASP A 154 -25.01 24.19 -35.53
CA ASP A 154 -25.99 23.43 -34.74
C ASP A 154 -27.14 24.33 -34.22
N SER A 155 -28.35 23.78 -34.11
CA SER A 155 -29.48 24.51 -33.56
C SER A 155 -29.30 24.75 -32.04
N ASN A 156 -30.14 25.63 -31.46
CA ASN A 156 -30.16 25.80 -30.01
C ASN A 156 -30.70 24.55 -29.26
N VAL A 157 -31.47 23.68 -29.92
CA VAL A 157 -31.95 22.42 -29.32
C VAL A 157 -30.79 21.40 -29.31
N LEU A 158 -30.10 21.19 -30.43
CA LEU A 158 -28.94 20.31 -30.49
C LEU A 158 -27.80 20.78 -29.56
N LYS A 159 -27.53 22.09 -29.51
CA LYS A 159 -26.58 22.68 -28.55
C LYS A 159 -26.98 22.42 -27.09
N LEU A 160 -28.28 22.48 -26.76
CA LEU A 160 -28.77 22.10 -25.43
C LEU A 160 -28.67 20.59 -25.18
N PHE A 161 -28.86 19.76 -26.20
CA PHE A 161 -28.72 18.30 -26.10
C PHE A 161 -27.26 17.91 -25.84
N THR A 162 -26.29 18.52 -26.53
CA THR A 162 -24.87 18.33 -26.26
C THR A 162 -24.49 18.71 -24.82
N LEU A 163 -25.10 19.74 -24.23
CA LEU A 163 -24.91 20.05 -22.79
C LEU A 163 -25.43 18.93 -21.87
N ASN A 164 -26.46 18.18 -22.28
CA ASN A 164 -26.97 17.01 -21.56
C ASN A 164 -26.00 15.82 -21.65
N LEU A 165 -25.48 15.56 -22.85
CA LEU A 165 -24.44 14.55 -23.08
C LEU A 165 -23.17 14.87 -22.27
N PHE A 166 -22.70 16.12 -22.29
CA PHE A 166 -21.53 16.55 -21.52
C PHE A 166 -21.76 16.45 -20.00
N LEU A 167 -22.95 16.82 -19.50
CA LEU A 167 -23.30 16.66 -18.09
C LEU A 167 -23.32 15.19 -17.63
N CYS A 168 -23.69 14.26 -18.53
CA CYS A 168 -23.58 12.83 -18.27
C CYS A 168 -22.13 12.34 -18.37
N PHE A 169 -21.30 12.84 -19.31
CA PHE A 169 -19.87 12.55 -19.32
C PHE A 169 -19.16 13.00 -18.04
N SER A 170 -19.41 14.22 -17.52
CA SER A 170 -18.77 14.68 -16.28
C SER A 170 -19.22 13.89 -15.02
N ASP A 171 -20.31 13.12 -15.08
CA ASP A 171 -20.80 12.21 -14.03
C ASP A 171 -20.25 10.77 -14.18
N ILE A 172 -20.03 10.33 -15.42
CA ILE A 172 -19.35 9.06 -15.75
C ILE A 172 -17.86 9.16 -15.45
N LEU A 173 -17.23 10.25 -15.90
CA LEU A 173 -15.81 10.59 -15.76
C LEU A 173 -15.53 11.41 -14.48
N PHE A 174 -16.38 11.26 -13.45
CA PHE A 174 -16.40 12.16 -12.29
C PHE A 174 -15.11 12.03 -11.44
N THR A 175 -14.34 13.11 -11.36
CA THR A 175 -13.05 13.16 -10.65
C THR A 175 -12.92 14.43 -9.82
N GLU A 176 -11.91 14.47 -8.94
CA GLU A 176 -11.55 15.67 -8.18
C GLU A 176 -10.70 16.69 -8.95
N LYS A 177 -10.37 16.41 -10.22
CA LYS A 177 -9.62 17.35 -11.08
C LYS A 177 -10.43 18.65 -11.25
N GLN A 178 -9.75 19.80 -11.30
CA GLN A 178 -10.40 21.11 -11.35
C GLN A 178 -11.24 21.30 -12.63
N ASP A 179 -10.79 20.69 -13.73
CA ASP A 179 -11.44 20.75 -15.03
C ASP A 179 -12.88 20.20 -14.96
N CYS A 180 -13.10 19.12 -14.21
CA CYS A 180 -14.43 18.54 -13.97
C CYS A 180 -15.37 19.54 -13.28
N TYR A 181 -14.88 20.30 -12.30
CA TYR A 181 -15.65 21.39 -11.67
C TYR A 181 -15.95 22.53 -12.66
N GLN A 182 -14.97 22.92 -13.47
CA GLN A 182 -15.15 23.97 -14.47
C GLN A 182 -16.16 23.58 -15.55
N GLU A 183 -16.14 22.34 -16.03
CA GLU A 183 -17.13 21.79 -16.97
C GLU A 183 -18.56 21.84 -16.42
N ILE A 184 -18.78 21.28 -15.22
CA ILE A 184 -20.12 21.21 -14.64
C ILE A 184 -20.64 22.62 -14.31
N THR A 185 -19.75 23.53 -13.89
CA THR A 185 -20.10 24.94 -13.65
C THR A 185 -20.49 25.64 -14.95
N TYR A 186 -19.68 25.52 -16.00
CA TYR A 186 -19.95 26.07 -17.33
C TYR A 186 -21.28 25.57 -17.90
N VAL A 187 -21.57 24.26 -17.79
CA VAL A 187 -22.87 23.69 -18.18
C VAL A 187 -24.01 24.28 -17.35
N LYS A 188 -23.88 24.39 -16.02
CA LYS A 188 -24.91 24.98 -15.14
C LYS A 188 -25.18 26.46 -15.47
N GLU A 189 -24.15 27.22 -15.81
CA GLU A 189 -24.27 28.63 -16.21
C GLU A 189 -24.97 28.77 -17.58
N LEU A 190 -24.54 28.01 -18.60
CA LEU A 190 -25.19 27.99 -19.91
C LEU A 190 -26.68 27.62 -19.83
N LEU A 191 -27.05 26.68 -18.96
CA LEU A 191 -28.45 26.29 -18.71
C LEU A 191 -29.36 27.40 -18.16
N SER A 192 -28.80 28.58 -17.87
CA SER A 192 -29.55 29.77 -17.44
C SER A 192 -29.71 30.81 -18.56
N GLU A 193 -29.19 30.56 -19.77
CA GLU A 193 -29.26 31.51 -20.89
C GLU A 193 -30.65 31.62 -21.54
N ILE A 194 -31.01 32.85 -21.91
CA ILE A 194 -32.30 33.21 -22.54
C ILE A 194 -32.55 32.49 -23.89
N ARG A 195 -31.50 31.95 -24.54
CA ARG A 195 -31.68 31.15 -25.78
C ARG A 195 -32.36 29.80 -25.54
N PHE A 196 -32.19 29.20 -24.36
CA PHE A 196 -32.74 27.88 -24.05
C PHE A 196 -34.15 27.92 -23.45
N SER A 197 -34.50 28.98 -22.71
CA SER A 197 -35.83 29.14 -22.08
C SER A 197 -36.99 29.23 -23.09
N LYS A 198 -36.68 29.44 -24.37
CA LYS A 198 -37.65 29.50 -25.48
C LYS A 198 -37.93 28.15 -26.17
N LEU A 199 -37.19 27.09 -25.82
CA LEU A 199 -37.21 25.81 -26.57
C LEU A 199 -38.30 24.82 -26.14
N ASN A 200 -39.18 25.21 -25.21
CA ASN A 200 -40.19 24.33 -24.59
C ASN A 200 -39.61 23.04 -23.96
N LEU A 201 -38.40 23.13 -23.42
CA LEU A 201 -37.65 22.05 -22.73
C LEU A 201 -37.36 22.40 -21.25
N ASN A 202 -38.16 23.30 -20.67
CA ASN A 202 -37.95 23.79 -19.30
C ASN A 202 -37.91 22.68 -18.23
N PRO A 203 -38.76 21.62 -18.27
CA PRO A 203 -38.66 20.50 -17.32
C PRO A 203 -37.30 19.78 -17.41
N GLN A 204 -36.79 19.55 -18.61
CA GLN A 204 -35.52 18.89 -18.87
C GLN A 204 -34.34 19.79 -18.45
N ILE A 205 -34.41 21.10 -18.72
CA ILE A 205 -33.44 22.09 -18.23
C ILE A 205 -33.36 22.09 -16.69
N GLU A 206 -34.50 22.02 -15.99
CA GLU A 206 -34.49 21.92 -14.52
C GLU A 206 -33.97 20.57 -14.01
N LYS A 207 -34.25 19.45 -14.70
CA LYS A 207 -33.60 18.16 -14.41
C LYS A 207 -32.07 18.24 -14.55
N MET A 208 -31.58 18.87 -15.62
CA MET A 208 -30.14 19.09 -15.85
C MET A 208 -29.53 20.00 -14.76
N LYS A 209 -30.21 21.07 -14.35
CA LYS A 209 -29.77 21.94 -13.23
C LYS A 209 -29.74 21.20 -11.89
N LYS A 210 -30.72 20.32 -11.61
CA LYS A 210 -30.69 19.43 -10.43
C LYS A 210 -29.42 18.57 -10.44
N LYS A 211 -29.18 17.85 -11.54
CA LYS A 211 -28.00 16.98 -11.72
C LYS A 211 -26.69 17.75 -11.56
N ALA A 212 -26.51 18.87 -12.27
CA ALA A 212 -25.32 19.70 -12.18
C ALA A 212 -25.07 20.22 -10.76
N THR A 213 -26.11 20.71 -10.08
CA THR A 213 -25.99 21.21 -8.70
C THR A 213 -25.59 20.10 -7.72
N PHE A 214 -26.12 18.88 -7.89
CA PHE A 214 -25.75 17.73 -7.06
C PHE A 214 -24.29 17.28 -7.29
N LEU A 215 -23.82 17.25 -8.54
CA LEU A 215 -22.42 16.93 -8.85
C LEU A 215 -21.46 18.01 -8.32
N LEU A 216 -21.81 19.29 -8.41
CA LEU A 216 -21.02 20.38 -7.83
C LEU A 216 -20.94 20.27 -6.30
N PHE A 217 -22.03 19.96 -5.60
CA PHE A 217 -22.00 19.68 -4.16
C PHE A 217 -21.05 18.54 -3.83
N LYS A 218 -21.08 17.43 -4.58
CA LYS A 218 -20.17 16.29 -4.39
C LYS A 218 -18.71 16.67 -4.63
N TRP A 219 -18.41 17.42 -5.68
CA TRP A 219 -17.04 17.88 -5.97
C TRP A 219 -16.52 18.79 -4.86
N TYR A 220 -17.31 19.78 -4.43
CA TYR A 220 -16.99 20.63 -3.28
C TYR A 220 -16.77 19.81 -2.01
N LYS A 221 -17.61 18.79 -1.74
CA LYS A 221 -17.46 17.95 -0.55
C LYS A 221 -16.18 17.11 -0.57
N ARG A 222 -15.73 16.62 -1.75
CA ARG A 222 -14.40 16.01 -1.89
C ARG A 222 -13.31 17.05 -1.59
N ALA A 223 -13.30 18.17 -2.30
CA ALA A 223 -12.25 19.18 -2.15
C ALA A 223 -12.14 19.73 -0.71
N GLU A 224 -13.26 19.83 0.03
CA GLU A 224 -13.31 20.24 1.44
C GLU A 224 -12.65 19.22 2.39
N LEU A 225 -12.70 17.92 2.05
CA LEU A 225 -12.06 16.84 2.80
C LEU A 225 -10.59 16.67 2.43
N SER A 226 -10.23 16.94 1.17
CA SER A 226 -8.86 16.92 0.63
C SER A 226 -8.11 18.25 0.87
N GLY A 227 -8.56 19.05 1.85
CA GLY A 227 -7.86 20.24 2.34
C GLY A 227 -7.69 21.39 1.34
N PHE A 228 -8.49 21.49 0.29
CA PHE A 228 -8.29 22.48 -0.77
C PHE A 228 -8.62 23.91 -0.28
N SER A 229 -7.58 24.71 -0.04
CA SER A 229 -7.66 26.00 0.68
C SER A 229 -8.32 27.15 -0.09
N MET A 230 -8.59 26.99 -1.39
CA MET A 230 -9.22 28.03 -2.23
C MET A 230 -10.75 27.94 -2.28
N LEU A 231 -11.38 27.05 -1.51
CA LEU A 231 -12.84 26.90 -1.48
C LEU A 231 -13.52 28.04 -0.71
N LYS A 232 -14.56 28.63 -1.31
CA LYS A 232 -15.51 29.49 -0.60
C LYS A 232 -16.55 28.60 0.09
N GLU A 233 -16.56 28.56 1.42
CA GLU A 233 -17.51 27.74 2.18
C GLU A 233 -18.98 28.02 1.85
N ASP A 234 -19.29 29.25 1.42
CA ASP A 234 -20.66 29.66 1.10
C ASP A 234 -21.22 28.86 -0.07
N LYS A 235 -20.38 28.39 -1.01
CA LYS A 235 -20.83 27.61 -2.18
C LYS A 235 -21.28 26.19 -1.84
N ILE A 236 -20.64 25.52 -0.88
CA ILE A 236 -21.12 24.19 -0.45
C ILE A 236 -22.42 24.31 0.37
N LYS A 237 -22.61 25.42 1.10
CA LYS A 237 -23.87 25.74 1.81
C LYS A 237 -24.99 26.06 0.80
N GLU A 238 -24.73 26.94 -0.17
CA GLU A 238 -25.65 27.28 -1.28
C GLU A 238 -26.17 26.04 -2.01
N TYR A 239 -25.27 25.17 -2.51
CA TYR A 239 -25.70 23.96 -3.22
C TYR A 239 -26.45 22.99 -2.31
N LYS A 240 -26.06 22.85 -1.04
CA LYS A 240 -26.78 22.02 -0.07
C LYS A 240 -28.21 22.54 0.16
N GLU A 241 -28.38 23.84 0.31
CA GLU A 241 -29.69 24.47 0.46
C GLU A 241 -30.55 24.27 -0.79
N ASP A 242 -30.00 24.42 -2.00
CA ASP A 242 -30.71 24.14 -3.24
C ASP A 242 -31.14 22.67 -3.35
N ILE A 243 -30.22 21.73 -3.07
CA ILE A 243 -30.52 20.29 -3.15
C ILE A 243 -31.60 19.89 -2.11
N ASN A 244 -31.62 20.52 -0.94
CA ASN A 244 -32.67 20.33 0.06
C ASN A 244 -34.06 20.83 -0.41
N LYS A 245 -34.13 21.76 -1.37
CA LYS A 245 -35.39 22.22 -2.00
C LYS A 245 -35.87 21.26 -3.09
N PHE A 246 -35.01 20.39 -3.64
CA PHE A 246 -35.35 19.51 -4.76
C PHE A 246 -36.29 18.35 -4.40
N GLY A 247 -36.23 17.86 -3.14
CA GLY A 247 -37.07 16.77 -2.64
C GLY A 247 -36.40 15.95 -1.52
N GLU A 248 -37.19 15.10 -0.86
CA GLU A 248 -36.71 14.28 0.27
C GLU A 248 -35.59 13.30 -0.12
N LYS A 249 -35.72 12.60 -1.26
CA LYS A 249 -34.69 11.67 -1.76
C LYS A 249 -33.32 12.34 -1.95
N TRP A 250 -33.31 13.58 -2.43
CA TRP A 250 -32.09 14.38 -2.61
C TRP A 250 -31.45 14.76 -1.26
N ARG A 251 -32.26 15.21 -0.30
CA ARG A 251 -31.86 15.47 1.09
C ARG A 251 -31.30 14.21 1.75
N ASP A 252 -31.90 13.04 1.52
CA ASP A 252 -31.43 11.76 2.07
C ASP A 252 -30.06 11.37 1.51
N TRP A 253 -29.79 11.60 0.22
CA TRP A 253 -28.47 11.38 -0.37
C TRP A 253 -27.42 12.36 0.16
N VAL A 254 -27.74 13.66 0.28
CA VAL A 254 -26.86 14.66 0.94
C VAL A 254 -26.53 14.22 2.37
N THR A 255 -27.56 13.84 3.14
CA THR A 255 -27.41 13.37 4.53
C THR A 255 -26.58 12.09 4.59
N TYR A 256 -26.76 11.16 3.65
CA TYR A 256 -25.98 9.93 3.57
C TYR A 256 -24.50 10.21 3.24
N ILE A 257 -24.21 11.17 2.35
CA ILE A 257 -22.85 11.61 2.00
C ILE A 257 -22.17 12.20 3.24
N GLU A 258 -22.80 13.14 3.94
CA GLU A 258 -22.23 13.73 5.15
C GLU A 258 -22.05 12.70 6.28
N ASN A 259 -22.94 11.71 6.36
CA ASN A 259 -22.83 10.58 7.27
C ASN A 259 -21.82 9.49 6.84
N HIS A 260 -21.11 9.66 5.73
CA HIS A 260 -20.05 8.74 5.27
C HIS A 260 -18.69 9.42 5.01
N TYR A 261 -18.70 10.71 4.71
CA TYR A 261 -17.54 11.52 4.30
C TYR A 261 -17.44 12.78 5.17
N TYR A 262 -16.61 12.70 6.21
CA TYR A 262 -16.54 13.63 7.34
C TYR A 262 -15.09 13.97 7.71
N LYS A 263 -14.87 15.15 8.30
CA LYS A 263 -13.59 15.52 8.92
C LYS A 263 -13.49 14.98 10.35
N GLU A 264 -12.28 14.71 10.83
CA GLU A 264 -12.05 14.00 12.10
C GLU A 264 -12.61 14.75 13.34
N GLU A 265 -12.79 16.08 13.31
CA GLU A 265 -13.34 16.85 14.43
C GLU A 265 -14.82 16.51 14.71
N VAL A 266 -15.60 16.20 13.68
CA VAL A 266 -17.06 15.91 13.80
C VAL A 266 -17.39 14.43 13.96
N LYS A 267 -16.37 13.60 14.22
CA LYS A 267 -16.45 12.13 14.31
C LYS A 267 -17.48 11.60 15.31
N SER A 268 -17.66 12.27 16.44
CA SER A 268 -18.62 11.87 17.48
C SER A 268 -20.07 11.89 16.99
N LEU A 269 -20.44 12.92 16.22
CA LEU A 269 -21.75 13.06 15.58
C LEU A 269 -21.93 12.00 14.47
N PHE A 270 -20.91 11.83 13.61
CA PHE A 270 -20.88 10.79 12.58
C PHE A 270 -21.10 9.38 13.18
N VAL A 271 -20.42 9.04 14.28
CA VAL A 271 -20.56 7.75 14.99
C VAL A 271 -21.99 7.54 15.51
N LYS A 272 -22.68 8.60 15.94
CA LYS A 272 -24.09 8.54 16.33
C LYS A 272 -24.98 8.28 15.11
N ASN A 273 -24.85 9.08 14.06
CA ASN A 273 -25.70 9.00 12.87
C ASN A 273 -25.59 7.63 12.17
N LEU A 274 -24.39 7.04 12.09
CA LEU A 274 -24.22 5.68 11.55
C LEU A 274 -24.85 4.59 12.43
N LYS A 275 -24.89 4.75 13.76
CA LYS A 275 -25.60 3.81 14.64
C LYS A 275 -27.12 3.89 14.40
N GLU A 276 -27.66 5.10 14.29
CA GLU A 276 -29.09 5.34 14.03
C GLU A 276 -29.50 4.82 12.63
N ALA A 277 -28.65 4.98 11.62
CA ALA A 277 -28.87 4.40 10.30
C ALA A 277 -28.80 2.86 10.33
N TYR A 278 -27.81 2.27 11.01
CA TYR A 278 -27.65 0.82 11.12
C TYR A 278 -28.84 0.14 11.84
N LEU A 279 -29.43 0.78 12.84
CA LEU A 279 -30.64 0.26 13.53
C LEU A 279 -31.81 0.02 12.57
N LYS A 280 -31.91 0.75 11.45
CA LYS A 280 -32.95 0.56 10.42
C LYS A 280 -32.73 -0.67 9.53
N ILE A 281 -31.57 -1.32 9.60
CA ILE A 281 -31.20 -2.50 8.78
C ILE A 281 -30.71 -3.71 9.58
N LYS A 282 -30.42 -3.54 10.88
CA LYS A 282 -29.87 -4.56 11.80
C LYS A 282 -30.57 -5.92 11.73
N ASP A 283 -31.88 -5.91 11.58
CA ASP A 283 -32.77 -7.06 11.66
C ASP A 283 -33.39 -7.47 10.30
N LYS A 284 -32.86 -6.93 9.19
CA LYS A 284 -33.20 -7.36 7.82
C LYS A 284 -32.32 -8.52 7.37
N GLU A 285 -32.81 -9.38 6.47
CA GLU A 285 -31.98 -10.39 5.81
C GLU A 285 -31.17 -9.78 4.66
N PHE A 286 -30.01 -10.37 4.32
CA PHE A 286 -29.15 -9.83 3.27
C PHE A 286 -29.80 -9.79 1.88
N LYS A 287 -30.75 -10.69 1.58
CA LYS A 287 -31.56 -10.67 0.35
C LYS A 287 -32.35 -9.37 0.15
N ASP A 288 -32.66 -8.68 1.25
CA ASP A 288 -33.44 -7.43 1.30
C ASP A 288 -32.51 -6.20 1.41
N PHE A 289 -31.19 -6.36 1.23
CA PHE A 289 -30.24 -5.27 1.27
C PHE A 289 -30.10 -4.59 -0.10
N THR A 290 -30.19 -3.26 -0.09
CA THR A 290 -29.73 -2.43 -1.20
C THR A 290 -28.20 -2.30 -1.17
N CYS A 291 -27.59 -1.89 -2.28
CA CYS A 291 -26.16 -1.56 -2.35
C CYS A 291 -25.79 -0.46 -1.33
N GLN A 292 -26.69 0.49 -1.08
CA GLN A 292 -26.56 1.46 0.01
C GLN A 292 -26.53 0.80 1.40
N TYR A 293 -27.39 -0.20 1.66
CA TYR A 293 -27.38 -0.94 2.93
C TYR A 293 -26.14 -1.84 3.09
N ILE A 294 -25.65 -2.46 2.01
CA ILE A 294 -24.38 -3.22 2.01
C ILE A 294 -23.21 -2.30 2.41
N HIS A 295 -23.11 -1.11 1.81
CA HIS A 295 -22.09 -0.11 2.15
C HIS A 295 -22.17 0.30 3.63
N LEU A 296 -23.36 0.66 4.11
CA LEU A 296 -23.62 1.04 5.51
C LEU A 296 -23.24 -0.09 6.49
N TYR A 297 -23.61 -1.33 6.19
CA TYR A 297 -23.30 -2.50 7.03
C TYR A 297 -21.80 -2.75 7.14
N ILE A 298 -21.09 -2.71 6.00
CA ILE A 298 -19.63 -2.89 5.94
C ILE A 298 -18.92 -1.75 6.71
N LYS A 299 -19.31 -0.49 6.47
CA LYS A 299 -18.76 0.67 7.17
C LYS A 299 -19.00 0.61 8.68
N TYR A 300 -20.21 0.25 9.09
CA TYR A 300 -20.55 0.07 10.50
C TYR A 300 -19.69 -1.02 11.17
N HIS A 301 -19.54 -2.20 10.55
CA HIS A 301 -18.77 -3.30 11.14
C HIS A 301 -17.25 -3.19 10.98
N LYS A 302 -16.73 -2.27 10.15
CA LYS A 302 -15.30 -1.92 10.07
C LYS A 302 -14.91 -0.79 11.04
N ASP A 303 -15.67 0.30 11.06
CA ASP A 303 -15.24 1.56 11.68
C ASP A 303 -15.94 1.85 13.01
N ILE A 304 -17.16 1.32 13.25
CA ILE A 304 -17.97 1.59 14.45
C ILE A 304 -17.98 0.41 15.42
N ASN A 305 -18.55 -0.72 15.00
CA ASN A 305 -18.69 -1.95 15.78
C ASN A 305 -17.85 -3.07 15.14
N LYS A 306 -16.53 -2.92 15.32
CA LYS A 306 -15.45 -3.75 14.77
C LYS A 306 -15.75 -5.24 14.95
N ASN A 307 -16.17 -5.92 13.89
CA ASN A 307 -16.58 -7.33 13.97
C ASN A 307 -16.27 -8.06 12.66
N THR A 308 -15.19 -8.85 12.66
CA THR A 308 -14.78 -9.66 11.50
C THR A 308 -15.86 -10.67 11.12
N SER A 309 -16.39 -11.45 12.06
CA SER A 309 -17.43 -12.46 11.77
C SER A 309 -18.69 -11.90 11.08
N LYS A 310 -19.08 -10.66 11.38
CA LYS A 310 -20.16 -9.96 10.66
C LYS A 310 -19.76 -9.57 9.23
N LEU A 311 -18.52 -9.14 9.01
CA LEU A 311 -17.98 -8.89 7.67
C LEU A 311 -17.82 -10.19 6.86
N ASP A 312 -17.29 -11.25 7.46
CA ASP A 312 -17.12 -12.57 6.83
C ASP A 312 -18.48 -13.14 6.38
N LYS A 313 -19.55 -12.92 7.16
CA LYS A 313 -20.93 -13.33 6.80
C LYS A 313 -21.48 -12.59 5.58
N ILE A 314 -21.29 -11.27 5.47
CA ILE A 314 -21.75 -10.54 4.28
C ILE A 314 -20.86 -10.84 3.06
N ILE A 315 -19.55 -11.03 3.23
CA ILE A 315 -18.64 -11.51 2.16
C ILE A 315 -19.11 -12.85 1.60
N SER A 316 -19.48 -13.80 2.46
CA SER A 316 -20.00 -15.11 2.02
C SER A 316 -21.27 -14.98 1.17
N HIS A 317 -22.19 -14.08 1.51
CA HIS A 317 -23.37 -13.81 0.70
C HIS A 317 -23.03 -13.12 -0.63
N LEU A 318 -22.16 -12.10 -0.59
CA LEU A 318 -21.73 -11.37 -1.78
C LEU A 318 -20.96 -12.25 -2.79
N LYS A 319 -20.25 -13.29 -2.31
CA LYS A 319 -19.54 -14.27 -3.15
C LYS A 319 -20.45 -15.05 -4.10
N ASP A 320 -21.69 -15.28 -3.70
CA ASP A 320 -22.70 -15.94 -4.54
C ASP A 320 -23.57 -14.92 -5.28
N TRP A 321 -24.01 -13.85 -4.61
CA TRP A 321 -24.82 -12.78 -5.21
C TRP A 321 -24.19 -12.15 -6.47
N LYS A 322 -22.86 -12.05 -6.54
CA LYS A 322 -22.17 -11.54 -7.73
C LYS A 322 -22.27 -12.43 -8.97
N LYS A 323 -22.59 -13.72 -8.80
CA LYS A 323 -22.84 -14.68 -9.89
C LYS A 323 -24.26 -14.54 -10.45
N GLU A 324 -25.20 -14.04 -9.65
CA GLU A 324 -26.64 -13.89 -9.96
C GLU A 324 -26.96 -12.64 -10.82
N GLY A 325 -25.98 -12.10 -11.55
CA GLY A 325 -26.15 -10.89 -12.37
C GLY A 325 -26.79 -11.19 -13.72
N THR A 326 -27.86 -10.45 -14.06
CA THR A 326 -28.61 -10.58 -15.33
C THR A 326 -27.81 -10.16 -16.56
N ASP A 327 -26.94 -9.18 -16.38
CA ASP A 327 -26.24 -8.43 -17.41
C ASP A 327 -24.86 -8.02 -16.88
N ASP A 328 -24.00 -7.60 -17.78
CA ASP A 328 -22.56 -7.50 -17.51
C ASP A 328 -22.20 -6.21 -16.75
N TYR A 329 -23.07 -5.19 -16.82
CA TYR A 329 -22.98 -3.97 -16.00
C TYR A 329 -23.30 -4.28 -14.54
N GLU A 330 -24.41 -4.95 -14.26
CA GLU A 330 -24.76 -5.38 -12.89
C GLU A 330 -23.75 -6.41 -12.34
N LYS A 331 -23.25 -7.36 -13.14
CA LYS A 331 -22.17 -8.29 -12.72
C LYS A 331 -20.91 -7.52 -12.26
N ASN A 332 -20.47 -6.54 -13.05
CA ASN A 332 -19.31 -5.71 -12.72
C ASN A 332 -19.53 -4.95 -11.39
N ILE A 333 -20.68 -4.29 -11.25
CA ILE A 333 -21.08 -3.60 -10.01
C ILE A 333 -21.01 -4.53 -8.80
N ARG A 334 -21.59 -5.74 -8.89
CA ARG A 334 -21.57 -6.70 -7.77
C ARG A 334 -20.16 -7.20 -7.46
N ASN A 335 -19.28 -7.34 -8.45
CA ASN A 335 -17.90 -7.71 -8.21
C ASN A 335 -17.11 -6.59 -7.51
N ILE A 336 -17.34 -5.32 -7.88
CA ILE A 336 -16.79 -4.16 -7.17
C ILE A 336 -17.28 -4.12 -5.72
N ILE A 337 -18.57 -4.40 -5.47
CA ILE A 337 -19.14 -4.48 -4.10
C ILE A 337 -18.51 -5.62 -3.29
N TYR A 338 -18.29 -6.80 -3.90
CA TYR A 338 -17.58 -7.93 -3.28
C TYR A 338 -16.14 -7.58 -2.89
N ASN A 339 -15.38 -7.00 -3.81
CA ASN A 339 -13.98 -6.60 -3.58
C ASN A 339 -13.86 -5.45 -2.57
N TYR A 340 -14.84 -4.53 -2.54
CA TYR A 340 -14.96 -3.57 -1.45
C TYR A 340 -15.16 -4.26 -0.09
N ALA A 341 -16.01 -5.28 0.01
CA ALA A 341 -16.23 -6.00 1.26
C ALA A 341 -14.95 -6.71 1.74
N LEU A 342 -14.23 -7.40 0.85
CA LEU A 342 -12.93 -8.03 1.11
C LEU A 342 -11.92 -6.99 1.63
N ASN A 343 -11.71 -5.89 0.90
CA ASN A 343 -10.76 -4.83 1.25
C ASN A 343 -11.09 -4.19 2.61
N ASN A 344 -12.37 -4.02 2.93
CA ASN A 344 -12.81 -3.46 4.21
C ASN A 344 -12.62 -4.44 5.39
N ARG A 345 -12.79 -5.76 5.17
CA ARG A 345 -12.49 -6.81 6.14
C ARG A 345 -10.99 -6.96 6.38
N PHE A 346 -10.17 -7.02 5.32
CA PHE A 346 -8.71 -7.05 5.46
C PHE A 346 -8.20 -5.78 6.16
N SER A 347 -8.70 -4.61 5.78
CA SER A 347 -8.40 -3.33 6.46
C SER A 347 -8.90 -3.22 7.91
N LEU A 348 -9.74 -4.14 8.40
CA LEU A 348 -10.03 -4.29 9.83
C LEU A 348 -8.99 -5.20 10.49
N PHE A 349 -8.68 -6.34 9.88
CA PHE A 349 -7.70 -7.31 10.38
C PHE A 349 -6.28 -6.71 10.53
N THR A 350 -5.82 -5.91 9.56
CA THR A 350 -4.48 -5.28 9.62
C THR A 350 -4.31 -4.35 10.82
N LYS A 351 -5.39 -3.72 11.32
CA LYS A 351 -5.37 -2.88 12.53
C LYS A 351 -5.10 -3.68 13.82
N THR A 352 -5.24 -5.01 13.78
CA THR A 352 -5.05 -5.92 14.93
C THR A 352 -3.91 -6.93 14.75
N CYS A 353 -3.41 -7.12 13.52
CA CYS A 353 -2.35 -8.08 13.27
C CYS A 353 -0.99 -7.60 13.81
N LYS A 354 -0.22 -8.54 14.39
CA LYS A 354 1.12 -8.32 14.97
C LYS A 354 2.20 -9.27 14.40
N SER A 355 1.88 -10.11 13.43
CA SER A 355 2.79 -11.11 12.85
C SER A 355 2.84 -10.94 11.34
N ARG A 356 4.05 -10.93 10.78
CA ARG A 356 4.32 -10.74 9.35
C ARG A 356 3.80 -11.93 8.54
N GLU A 357 3.85 -13.11 9.14
CA GLU A 357 3.39 -14.41 8.63
C GLU A 357 1.86 -14.41 8.53
N LYS A 358 1.17 -14.15 9.65
CA LYS A 358 -0.31 -14.13 9.72
C LYS A 358 -0.92 -13.01 8.89
N LEU A 359 -0.21 -11.90 8.72
CA LEU A 359 -0.60 -10.84 7.78
C LEU A 359 -0.65 -11.37 6.35
N TYR A 360 0.39 -12.09 5.93
CA TYR A 360 0.49 -12.67 4.59
C TYR A 360 -0.46 -13.87 4.41
N GLU A 361 -0.64 -14.73 5.43
CA GLU A 361 -1.60 -15.85 5.38
C GLU A 361 -3.05 -15.39 5.18
N GLU A 362 -3.49 -14.30 5.83
CA GLU A 362 -4.85 -13.77 5.64
C GLU A 362 -5.00 -12.99 4.33
N TYR A 363 -3.92 -12.50 3.74
CA TYR A 363 -3.89 -11.93 2.38
C TYR A 363 -3.97 -13.04 1.31
N GLU A 364 -3.24 -14.15 1.49
CA GLU A 364 -3.25 -15.28 0.55
C GLU A 364 -4.61 -15.96 0.40
N LYS A 365 -5.46 -15.91 1.43
CA LYS A 365 -6.83 -16.45 1.40
C LYS A 365 -7.80 -15.62 0.53
N ILE A 366 -7.37 -14.48 0.00
CA ILE A 366 -8.20 -13.60 -0.83
C ILE A 366 -8.03 -14.03 -2.29
N GLU A 367 -9.11 -14.51 -2.90
CA GLU A 367 -9.11 -15.05 -4.26
C GLU A 367 -8.88 -13.95 -5.33
N GLU A 368 -9.44 -12.75 -5.11
CA GLU A 368 -9.30 -11.61 -6.02
C GLU A 368 -8.33 -10.58 -5.46
N LYS A 369 -7.05 -10.75 -5.79
CA LYS A 369 -5.97 -9.81 -5.46
C LYS A 369 -5.74 -8.81 -6.59
N ASP A 370 -5.72 -9.28 -7.84
CA ASP A 370 -5.42 -8.44 -9.01
C ASP A 370 -6.70 -8.13 -9.80
N ASN A 371 -7.19 -6.90 -9.59
CA ASN A 371 -8.47 -6.36 -10.10
C ASN A 371 -8.36 -4.82 -10.20
N LYS A 372 -7.14 -4.33 -10.49
CA LYS A 372 -6.67 -2.93 -10.40
C LYS A 372 -6.85 -2.25 -9.02
N ASN A 373 -7.51 -2.86 -8.02
CA ASN A 373 -7.84 -2.22 -6.74
C ASN A 373 -6.65 -2.16 -5.76
N TYR A 374 -5.80 -1.14 -5.91
CA TYR A 374 -4.56 -0.99 -5.13
C TYR A 374 -4.72 -1.07 -3.60
N PHE A 375 -5.92 -0.84 -3.04
CA PHE A 375 -6.16 -0.74 -1.60
C PHE A 375 -5.79 -2.02 -0.83
N LEU A 376 -5.88 -3.19 -1.45
CA LEU A 376 -5.54 -4.45 -0.78
C LEU A 376 -4.03 -4.57 -0.57
N GLN A 377 -3.24 -4.41 -1.64
CA GLN A 377 -1.79 -4.44 -1.57
C GLN A 377 -1.25 -3.27 -0.74
N TYR A 378 -1.81 -2.06 -0.88
CA TYR A 378 -1.52 -0.92 -0.01
C TYR A 378 -1.66 -1.29 1.47
N LYS A 379 -2.72 -2.01 1.87
CA LYS A 379 -2.90 -2.41 3.28
C LYS A 379 -2.05 -3.60 3.71
N LEU A 380 -1.57 -4.43 2.78
CA LEU A 380 -0.50 -5.40 3.03
C LEU A 380 0.83 -4.68 3.28
N ILE A 381 1.32 -3.94 2.29
CA ILE A 381 2.65 -3.31 2.30
C ILE A 381 2.80 -2.28 3.44
N ASP A 382 1.83 -1.38 3.63
CA ASP A 382 1.80 -0.38 4.72
C ASP A 382 1.93 -1.06 6.10
N LYS A 383 1.26 -2.19 6.31
CA LYS A 383 1.32 -2.94 7.58
C LYS A 383 2.59 -3.79 7.69
N SER A 384 3.09 -4.36 6.60
CA SER A 384 4.37 -5.06 6.56
C SER A 384 5.53 -4.14 6.93
N ILE A 385 5.55 -2.93 6.39
CA ILE A 385 6.51 -1.86 6.71
C ILE A 385 6.41 -1.47 8.18
N GLU A 386 5.19 -1.27 8.71
CA GLU A 386 4.96 -0.95 10.13
C GLU A 386 5.55 -2.03 11.06
N LEU A 387 5.28 -3.31 10.77
CA LEU A 387 5.77 -4.44 11.58
C LEU A 387 7.30 -4.59 11.49
N LEU A 388 7.89 -4.45 10.30
CA LEU A 388 9.35 -4.50 10.12
C LEU A 388 10.06 -3.35 10.84
N LYS A 389 9.52 -2.13 10.77
CA LYS A 389 10.05 -0.97 11.49
C LYS A 389 9.94 -1.13 13.01
N ALA A 390 8.85 -1.72 13.51
CA ALA A 390 8.71 -2.02 14.94
C ALA A 390 9.77 -3.04 15.40
N GLU A 391 9.93 -4.14 14.66
CA GLU A 391 10.89 -5.20 14.97
C GLU A 391 12.34 -4.71 14.94
N LEU A 392 12.72 -3.88 13.96
CA LEU A 392 14.05 -3.25 13.92
C LEU A 392 14.26 -2.32 15.12
N ASN A 393 13.26 -1.49 15.46
CA ASN A 393 13.38 -0.52 16.55
C ASN A 393 13.48 -1.16 17.94
N GLU A 394 12.74 -2.25 18.20
CA GLU A 394 12.85 -3.02 19.45
C GLU A 394 14.22 -3.72 19.59
N LYS A 395 14.85 -4.09 18.47
CA LYS A 395 16.08 -4.92 18.43
C LYS A 395 17.38 -4.13 18.17
N ASN A 396 17.34 -2.79 18.12
CA ASN A 396 18.46 -1.92 17.72
C ASN A 396 19.82 -2.17 18.43
N ASN A 397 19.84 -2.82 19.61
CA ASN A 397 21.06 -3.14 20.35
C ASN A 397 21.47 -4.63 20.31
N THR A 398 20.67 -5.53 19.73
CA THR A 398 20.86 -7.00 19.85
C THR A 398 20.39 -7.81 18.63
N ILE A 399 20.23 -7.21 17.45
CA ILE A 399 19.76 -7.92 16.25
C ILE A 399 20.80 -8.91 15.71
N THR A 400 20.38 -10.13 15.37
CA THR A 400 21.28 -11.18 14.82
C THR A 400 21.29 -11.22 13.30
N ILE A 401 22.31 -11.83 12.70
CA ILE A 401 22.38 -12.05 11.23
C ILE A 401 21.15 -12.83 10.74
N GLU A 402 20.77 -13.88 11.45
CA GLU A 402 19.61 -14.74 11.15
C GLU A 402 18.32 -13.91 11.07
N GLN A 403 18.10 -12.98 12.01
CA GLN A 403 16.93 -12.09 12.01
C GLN A 403 16.92 -11.09 10.86
N ILE A 404 18.10 -10.62 10.41
CA ILE A 404 18.20 -9.75 9.23
C ILE A 404 17.92 -10.55 7.96
N GLU A 405 18.30 -11.83 7.91
CA GLU A 405 17.96 -12.75 6.82
C GLU A 405 16.46 -13.13 6.84
N GLU A 406 15.81 -13.27 8.00
CA GLU A 406 14.33 -13.39 8.13
C GLU A 406 13.56 -12.14 7.66
N ILE A 407 14.16 -10.95 7.83
CA ILE A 407 13.61 -9.67 7.34
C ILE A 407 13.75 -9.57 5.81
N GLU A 408 14.91 -9.93 5.26
CA GLU A 408 15.18 -9.92 3.82
C GLU A 408 14.29 -10.92 3.07
N ASN A 409 14.23 -12.18 3.53
CA ASN A 409 13.35 -13.20 2.95
C ASN A 409 11.88 -12.77 2.95
N TYR A 410 11.43 -12.00 3.95
CA TYR A 410 10.06 -11.48 3.98
C TYR A 410 9.85 -10.28 3.04
N LEU A 411 10.83 -9.39 2.91
CA LEU A 411 10.79 -8.27 1.96
C LEU A 411 10.76 -8.76 0.50
N ASP A 412 11.57 -9.76 0.17
CA ASP A 412 11.57 -10.38 -1.16
C ASP A 412 10.27 -11.15 -1.43
N LYS A 413 9.68 -11.78 -0.40
CA LYS A 413 8.37 -12.44 -0.49
C LYS A 413 7.23 -11.47 -0.82
N ILE A 414 7.24 -10.24 -0.31
CA ILE A 414 6.20 -9.23 -0.59
C ILE A 414 6.53 -8.31 -1.78
N GLU A 415 7.71 -8.44 -2.39
CA GLU A 415 8.10 -7.63 -3.55
C GLU A 415 7.19 -7.81 -4.79
N PRO A 416 6.62 -9.01 -5.09
CA PRO A 416 5.62 -9.14 -6.15
C PRO A 416 4.37 -8.30 -5.88
N ASP A 417 3.80 -8.37 -4.66
CA ASP A 417 2.63 -7.57 -4.29
C ASP A 417 2.93 -6.07 -4.25
N TYR A 418 4.16 -5.68 -3.92
CA TYR A 418 4.63 -4.29 -4.03
C TYR A 418 4.68 -3.81 -5.49
N LYS A 419 5.07 -4.67 -6.45
CA LYS A 419 5.03 -4.34 -7.88
C LYS A 419 3.58 -4.23 -8.38
N THR A 420 2.69 -5.14 -7.99
CA THR A 420 1.26 -5.04 -8.29
C THR A 420 0.64 -3.78 -7.66
N TYR A 421 0.99 -3.43 -6.42
CA TYR A 421 0.59 -2.18 -5.79
C TYR A 421 0.98 -0.97 -6.65
N LYS A 422 2.27 -0.90 -7.04
CA LYS A 422 2.82 0.17 -7.87
C LYS A 422 2.06 0.31 -9.19
N THR A 423 1.93 -0.77 -9.97
CA THR A 423 1.21 -0.74 -11.26
C THR A 423 -0.24 -0.29 -11.08
N ASN A 424 -0.91 -0.75 -10.03
CA ASN A 424 -2.33 -0.46 -9.79
C ASN A 424 -2.56 0.98 -9.30
N ILE A 425 -1.65 1.59 -8.52
CA ILE A 425 -1.76 3.02 -8.18
C ILE A 425 -1.37 3.92 -9.36
N GLU A 426 -0.33 3.58 -10.13
CA GLU A 426 0.05 4.35 -11.32
C GLU A 426 -1.08 4.35 -12.38
N TRP A 427 -1.79 3.22 -12.54
CA TRP A 427 -2.99 3.14 -13.39
C TRP A 427 -4.16 3.98 -12.82
N ILE A 428 -4.48 3.86 -11.52
CA ILE A 428 -5.62 4.54 -10.88
C ILE A 428 -5.44 6.08 -10.79
N LEU A 429 -4.22 6.61 -10.84
CA LEU A 429 -4.00 8.06 -10.84
C LEU A 429 -4.45 8.72 -12.16
N GLU A 430 -4.39 8.00 -13.27
CA GLU A 430 -4.78 8.51 -14.60
C GLU A 430 -6.19 8.06 -15.07
N HIS A 431 -6.67 6.90 -14.62
CA HIS A 431 -7.97 6.35 -15.03
C HIS A 431 -9.08 6.64 -14.00
N ILE A 432 -10.34 6.68 -14.45
CA ILE A 432 -11.48 6.90 -13.54
C ILE A 432 -11.81 5.60 -12.80
N TYR A 433 -11.52 5.57 -11.49
CA TYR A 433 -11.73 4.41 -10.64
C TYR A 433 -12.75 4.66 -9.52
N PHE A 434 -13.73 3.75 -9.41
CA PHE A 434 -14.75 3.75 -8.37
C PHE A 434 -14.57 2.54 -7.43
N ILE A 435 -14.06 2.75 -6.21
CA ILE A 435 -13.85 1.70 -5.20
C ILE A 435 -15.17 0.99 -4.79
N TYR A 436 -16.32 1.64 -5.03
CA TYR A 436 -17.65 1.11 -4.78
C TYR A 436 -18.58 1.49 -5.94
N ARG A 437 -19.67 0.77 -6.11
CA ARG A 437 -20.74 1.09 -7.07
C ARG A 437 -22.09 0.72 -6.45
N VAL A 438 -23.19 1.19 -7.05
CA VAL A 438 -24.54 0.70 -6.75
C VAL A 438 -25.23 0.32 -8.04
N SER A 439 -26.18 -0.62 -7.97
CA SER A 439 -27.01 -1.05 -9.11
C SER A 439 -27.74 0.13 -9.77
N PHE A 440 -28.03 0.02 -11.07
CA PHE A 440 -28.59 1.09 -11.89
C PHE A 440 -29.79 1.83 -11.24
N LYS A 441 -30.66 1.09 -10.55
CA LYS A 441 -31.89 1.62 -9.92
C LYS A 441 -31.64 2.40 -8.64
N GLU A 442 -30.51 2.18 -7.98
CA GLU A 442 -30.03 2.98 -6.84
C GLU A 442 -29.25 4.23 -7.28
N CYS A 443 -29.12 4.48 -8.58
CA CYS A 443 -28.58 5.71 -9.13
C CYS A 443 -29.66 6.74 -9.52
N ILE A 444 -30.96 6.41 -9.45
CA ILE A 444 -32.04 7.24 -10.02
C ILE A 444 -32.83 7.98 -8.93
N ILE A 445 -32.96 9.30 -9.09
CA ILE A 445 -33.88 10.16 -8.33
C ILE A 445 -34.64 11.05 -9.31
N ASP A 446 -35.96 11.19 -9.16
CA ASP A 446 -36.82 12.07 -9.98
C ASP A 446 -36.62 11.91 -11.50
N ASP A 447 -36.46 10.67 -11.97
CA ASP A 447 -36.13 10.31 -13.36
C ASP A 447 -34.86 11.00 -13.89
N ILE A 448 -33.89 11.15 -12.99
CA ILE A 448 -32.50 11.58 -13.25
C ILE A 448 -31.57 10.50 -12.70
N PHE A 449 -30.81 9.88 -13.60
CA PHE A 449 -29.72 8.95 -13.30
C PHE A 449 -28.44 9.71 -12.97
N ILE A 450 -27.92 9.47 -11.77
CA ILE A 450 -26.61 9.95 -11.32
C ILE A 450 -25.65 8.75 -11.31
N TYR A 451 -24.85 8.60 -12.35
CA TYR A 451 -23.93 7.48 -12.53
C TYR A 451 -22.97 7.32 -11.35
N SER A 452 -22.55 8.43 -10.73
CA SER A 452 -21.68 8.43 -9.54
C SER A 452 -22.43 8.28 -8.20
N SER A 453 -23.77 8.14 -8.19
CA SER A 453 -24.66 7.98 -7.03
C SER A 453 -24.27 8.85 -5.81
N PHE A 454 -24.24 8.30 -4.59
CA PHE A 454 -23.77 8.97 -3.37
C PHE A 454 -22.23 9.01 -3.22
N LEU A 455 -21.46 8.49 -4.18
CA LEU A 455 -20.02 8.28 -4.01
C LEU A 455 -19.23 9.53 -4.40
N LEU A 456 -18.42 10.05 -3.48
CA LEU A 456 -17.42 11.06 -3.80
C LEU A 456 -16.28 10.41 -4.61
N PRO A 457 -15.65 11.14 -5.56
CA PRO A 457 -14.56 10.59 -6.37
C PRO A 457 -13.36 10.23 -5.49
N LEU A 458 -12.42 9.45 -6.02
CA LEU A 458 -11.21 9.06 -5.31
C LEU A 458 -10.35 10.31 -4.97
N ASP A 459 -9.68 10.24 -3.82
CA ASP A 459 -8.72 11.24 -3.38
C ASP A 459 -7.34 10.93 -3.99
N ASN A 460 -7.16 11.26 -5.27
CA ASN A 460 -5.96 10.93 -6.03
C ASN A 460 -4.74 11.66 -5.45
N ARG A 461 -4.91 12.87 -4.90
CA ARG A 461 -3.86 13.58 -4.14
C ARG A 461 -3.35 12.75 -2.97
N LYS A 462 -4.22 12.40 -2.03
CA LYS A 462 -3.84 11.56 -0.89
C LYS A 462 -3.29 10.20 -1.33
N SER A 463 -3.89 9.60 -2.36
CA SER A 463 -3.47 8.28 -2.85
C SER A 463 -2.05 8.29 -3.41
N LYS A 464 -1.65 9.41 -4.02
CA LYS A 464 -0.26 9.67 -4.42
C LYS A 464 0.66 9.91 -3.23
N GLU A 465 0.26 10.73 -2.26
CA GLU A 465 1.04 10.98 -1.02
C GLU A 465 1.29 9.68 -0.21
N ASP A 466 0.26 8.84 -0.05
CA ASP A 466 0.34 7.52 0.59
C ASP A 466 1.30 6.58 -0.19
N TYR A 467 1.33 6.66 -1.53
CA TYR A 467 2.25 5.90 -2.38
C TYR A 467 3.69 6.39 -2.29
N GLU A 468 3.94 7.69 -2.41
CA GLU A 468 5.28 8.27 -2.30
C GLU A 468 5.91 7.93 -0.93
N ARG A 469 5.12 8.04 0.16
CA ARG A 469 5.51 7.58 1.50
C ARG A 469 5.91 6.11 1.54
N ILE A 470 5.10 5.21 0.97
CA ILE A 470 5.32 3.77 1.04
C ILE A 470 6.47 3.32 0.13
N ASN A 471 6.61 3.91 -1.06
CA ASN A 471 7.73 3.65 -1.96
C ASN A 471 9.07 4.02 -1.30
N ASP A 472 9.12 5.18 -0.63
CA ASP A 472 10.31 5.63 0.06
C ASP A 472 10.60 4.79 1.31
N ASP A 473 9.58 4.44 2.10
CA ASP A 473 9.71 3.54 3.25
C ASP A 473 10.21 2.13 2.86
N PHE A 474 9.67 1.55 1.79
CA PHE A 474 10.06 0.24 1.27
C PHE A 474 11.51 0.27 0.76
N ARG A 475 11.87 1.33 0.01
CA ARG A 475 13.24 1.56 -0.48
C ARG A 475 14.24 1.72 0.67
N VAL A 476 13.88 2.45 1.74
CA VAL A 476 14.72 2.66 2.92
C VAL A 476 14.95 1.35 3.68
N LEU A 477 13.89 0.56 3.92
CA LEU A 477 14.02 -0.75 4.56
C LEU A 477 14.94 -1.68 3.75
N LYS A 478 14.73 -1.80 2.43
CA LYS A 478 15.57 -2.66 1.57
C LYS A 478 17.02 -2.16 1.47
N SER A 479 17.28 -0.85 1.54
CA SER A 479 18.65 -0.32 1.56
C SER A 479 19.37 -0.45 2.92
N GLN A 480 18.64 -0.67 4.02
CA GLN A 480 19.22 -0.82 5.37
C GLN A 480 19.74 -2.24 5.64
N ILE A 481 19.24 -3.27 4.95
CA ILE A 481 19.60 -4.69 5.16
C ILE A 481 21.11 -4.90 5.07
N ASP A 482 21.74 -4.45 3.98
CA ASP A 482 23.14 -4.74 3.70
C ASP A 482 24.12 -3.98 4.63
N PRO A 483 23.88 -2.70 4.99
CA PRO A 483 24.55 -2.04 6.13
C PRO A 483 24.40 -2.79 7.46
N LEU A 484 23.18 -3.20 7.85
CA LEU A 484 22.95 -3.93 9.11
C LEU A 484 23.70 -5.27 9.14
N LYS A 485 23.65 -6.05 8.06
CA LYS A 485 24.43 -7.28 7.90
C LYS A 485 25.93 -7.04 8.08
N ARG A 486 26.45 -5.90 7.61
CA ARG A 486 27.87 -5.55 7.78
C ARG A 486 28.19 -5.22 9.24
N ILE A 487 27.36 -4.42 9.92
CA ILE A 487 27.55 -3.99 11.32
C ILE A 487 27.59 -5.21 12.25
N VAL A 488 26.58 -6.08 12.22
CA VAL A 488 26.56 -7.29 13.07
C VAL A 488 27.77 -8.22 12.78
N ARG A 489 28.17 -8.33 11.50
CA ARG A 489 29.39 -9.06 11.08
C ARG A 489 30.70 -8.36 11.44
N PHE A 490 30.69 -7.12 11.92
CA PHE A 490 31.84 -6.46 12.54
C PHE A 490 31.83 -6.64 14.06
N ASP A 491 30.68 -6.47 14.71
CA ASP A 491 30.54 -6.64 16.16
C ASP A 491 30.90 -8.07 16.60
N GLU A 492 30.41 -9.09 15.89
CA GLU A 492 30.85 -10.48 16.08
C GLU A 492 32.37 -10.65 15.96
N LYS A 493 33.04 -9.90 15.08
CA LYS A 493 34.51 -10.00 14.90
C LYS A 493 35.27 -9.27 16.00
N ILE A 494 34.69 -8.20 16.55
CA ILE A 494 35.21 -7.47 17.71
C ILE A 494 35.10 -8.36 18.95
N GLU A 495 33.93 -8.96 19.21
CA GLU A 495 33.76 -9.93 20.31
C GLU A 495 34.72 -11.12 20.17
N LYS A 496 34.86 -11.70 18.96
CA LYS A 496 35.83 -12.77 18.62
C LYS A 496 37.30 -12.32 18.59
N ARG A 497 37.59 -11.03 18.86
CA ARG A 497 38.93 -10.46 19.06
C ARG A 497 39.17 -10.14 20.53
N ASP A 498 38.19 -9.58 21.22
CA ASP A 498 38.31 -9.15 22.61
C ASP A 498 38.33 -10.35 23.56
N THR A 499 37.53 -11.38 23.27
CA THR A 499 37.68 -12.73 23.90
C THR A 499 39.12 -13.25 23.81
N LYS A 500 39.74 -13.20 22.64
CA LYS A 500 41.16 -13.62 22.47
C LYS A 500 42.14 -12.71 23.19
N THR A 501 41.83 -11.42 23.29
CA THR A 501 42.64 -10.45 24.05
C THR A 501 42.55 -10.73 25.55
N ILE A 502 41.37 -11.12 26.06
CA ILE A 502 41.15 -11.56 27.44
C ILE A 502 41.86 -12.89 27.71
N GLU A 503 41.76 -13.88 26.82
CA GLU A 503 42.53 -15.14 26.89
C GLU A 503 44.05 -14.87 26.97
N LEU A 504 44.55 -13.98 26.11
CA LEU A 504 45.96 -13.60 26.06
C LEU A 504 46.40 -12.83 27.31
N MET A 505 45.58 -11.92 27.82
CA MET A 505 45.88 -11.16 29.03
C MET A 505 45.89 -12.08 30.26
N GLY A 506 44.94 -13.02 30.36
CA GLY A 506 44.94 -14.04 31.41
C GLY A 506 46.19 -14.93 31.36
N LEU A 507 46.63 -15.31 30.16
CA LEU A 507 47.88 -16.04 29.95
C LEU A 507 49.12 -15.24 30.40
N PHE A 508 49.20 -13.94 30.09
CA PHE A 508 50.27 -13.07 30.60
C PHE A 508 50.22 -12.88 32.12
N SER A 509 49.04 -12.66 32.70
CA SER A 509 48.88 -12.54 34.16
C SER A 509 49.31 -13.81 34.88
N ALA A 510 49.00 -15.00 34.33
CA ALA A 510 49.41 -16.28 34.90
C ALA A 510 50.94 -16.46 34.88
N ILE A 511 51.61 -16.06 33.79
CA ILE A 511 53.08 -16.05 33.68
C ILE A 511 53.69 -15.09 34.72
N ILE A 512 53.16 -13.88 34.86
CA ILE A 512 53.65 -12.89 35.83
C ILE A 512 53.49 -13.39 37.27
N ALA A 513 52.34 -13.98 37.61
CA ALA A 513 52.09 -14.55 38.93
C ALA A 513 53.06 -15.72 39.25
N PHE A 514 53.33 -16.59 38.27
CA PHE A 514 54.30 -17.68 38.40
C PHE A 514 55.72 -17.16 38.65
N ILE A 515 56.16 -16.15 37.87
CA ILE A 515 57.47 -15.51 38.05
C ILE A 515 57.56 -14.84 39.43
N MET A 516 56.56 -14.04 39.83
CA MET A 516 56.55 -13.38 41.15
C MET A 516 56.60 -14.40 42.31
N GLY A 517 55.87 -15.51 42.20
CA GLY A 517 55.89 -16.60 43.18
C GLY A 517 57.25 -17.29 43.34
N SER A 518 58.11 -17.27 42.31
CA SER A 518 59.45 -17.88 42.33
C SER A 518 60.57 -16.98 42.87
N ILE A 519 60.39 -15.65 42.87
CA ILE A 519 61.42 -14.68 43.29
C ILE A 519 61.93 -14.94 44.73
N PRO A 520 61.09 -15.27 45.74
CA PRO A 520 61.56 -15.58 47.09
C PRO A 520 62.56 -16.73 47.14
N THR A 521 62.47 -17.71 46.24
CA THR A 521 63.31 -18.92 46.23
C THR A 521 64.76 -18.62 45.87
N PHE A 522 65.01 -17.64 44.99
CA PHE A 522 66.38 -17.19 44.64
C PHE A 522 67.18 -16.68 45.86
N LYS A 523 66.51 -16.12 46.88
CA LYS A 523 67.15 -15.52 48.05
C LYS A 523 67.96 -16.51 48.91
N TYR A 524 67.76 -17.81 48.72
CA TYR A 524 68.37 -18.86 49.53
C TYR A 524 69.57 -19.56 48.89
N MET A 525 69.93 -19.21 47.64
CA MET A 525 71.01 -19.88 46.89
C MET A 525 72.35 -19.17 47.09
N LYS A 526 73.40 -19.95 47.38
CA LYS A 526 74.76 -19.45 47.67
C LYS A 526 75.83 -19.92 46.69
N ASP A 527 75.51 -20.89 45.84
CA ASP A 527 76.42 -21.48 44.83
C ASP A 527 75.91 -21.15 43.42
N ILE A 528 76.82 -20.83 42.52
CA ILE A 528 76.55 -20.57 41.10
C ILE A 528 75.96 -21.84 40.43
N TYR A 529 76.37 -23.03 40.85
CA TYR A 529 75.82 -24.28 40.33
C TYR A 529 74.37 -24.52 40.80
N ASP A 530 74.03 -24.16 42.04
CA ASP A 530 72.65 -24.26 42.53
C ASP A 530 71.73 -23.23 41.85
N ALA A 531 72.21 -22.00 41.65
CA ALA A 531 71.51 -21.01 40.84
C ALA A 531 71.31 -21.50 39.40
N GLY A 532 72.32 -22.12 38.79
CA GLY A 532 72.26 -22.70 37.45
C GLY A 532 71.23 -23.84 37.33
N ILE A 533 71.26 -24.81 38.24
CA ILE A 533 70.28 -25.90 38.29
C ILE A 533 68.87 -25.33 38.54
N PHE A 534 68.71 -24.35 39.43
CA PHE A 534 67.42 -23.70 39.66
C PHE A 534 66.91 -22.96 38.42
N PHE A 535 67.75 -22.23 37.68
CA PHE A 535 67.33 -21.60 36.42
C PHE A 535 66.84 -22.63 35.40
N VAL A 536 67.46 -23.81 35.32
CA VAL A 536 67.03 -24.90 34.41
C VAL A 536 65.70 -25.51 34.87
N VAL A 537 65.53 -25.79 36.17
CA VAL A 537 64.27 -26.29 36.76
C VAL A 537 63.13 -25.27 36.65
N PHE A 538 63.43 -23.99 36.87
CA PHE A 538 62.48 -22.89 36.73
C PHE A 538 62.04 -22.68 35.28
N ALA A 539 62.98 -22.66 34.33
CA ALA A 539 62.68 -22.54 32.90
C ALA A 539 61.85 -23.74 32.41
N THR A 540 62.20 -24.97 32.80
CA THR A 540 61.39 -26.16 32.45
C THR A 540 60.02 -26.15 33.09
N SER A 541 59.88 -25.69 34.34
CA SER A 541 58.58 -25.56 35.00
C SER A 541 57.71 -24.47 34.34
N LEU A 542 58.29 -23.33 33.97
CA LEU A 542 57.60 -22.27 33.22
C LEU A 542 57.15 -22.75 31.82
N ILE A 543 58.02 -23.47 31.11
CA ILE A 543 57.70 -24.09 29.81
C ILE A 543 56.61 -25.16 29.98
N SER A 544 56.65 -25.95 31.05
CA SER A 544 55.60 -26.92 31.40
C SER A 544 54.26 -26.24 31.60
N PHE A 545 54.22 -25.18 32.40
CA PHE A 545 53.03 -24.39 32.67
C PHE A 545 52.46 -23.76 31.39
N LEU A 546 53.31 -23.14 30.57
CA LEU A 546 52.95 -22.60 29.26
C LEU A 546 52.35 -23.68 28.34
N LEU A 547 52.95 -24.87 28.27
CA LEU A 547 52.46 -25.97 27.44
C LEU A 547 51.12 -26.52 27.93
N VAL A 548 50.95 -26.73 29.24
CA VAL A 548 49.68 -27.18 29.83
C VAL A 548 48.58 -26.13 29.59
N LEU A 549 48.88 -24.84 29.76
CA LEU A 549 47.93 -23.76 29.50
C LEU A 549 47.55 -23.67 28.00
N LEU A 550 48.51 -23.91 27.09
CA LEU A 550 48.27 -24.03 25.65
C LEU A 550 47.38 -25.24 25.29
N LEU A 551 47.52 -26.35 26.00
CA LEU A 551 46.69 -27.55 25.82
C LEU A 551 45.26 -27.35 26.33
N ILE A 552 45.07 -26.58 27.41
CA ILE A 552 43.75 -26.28 27.98
C ILE A 552 43.01 -25.23 27.12
N THR A 553 43.70 -24.18 26.68
CA THR A 553 43.10 -23.10 25.85
C THR A 553 42.80 -23.57 24.43
N ARG A 554 43.63 -24.43 23.83
CA ARG A 554 43.31 -25.05 22.54
C ARG A 554 42.27 -26.16 22.69
N LYS A 555 41.02 -25.81 22.45
CA LYS A 555 39.86 -26.70 22.24
C LYS A 555 39.96 -27.52 20.93
N THR A 556 41.14 -28.03 20.59
CA THR A 556 41.46 -28.69 19.31
C THR A 556 41.08 -30.16 19.29
N ARG A 557 40.37 -30.59 18.24
CA ARG A 557 40.25 -32.01 17.87
C ARG A 557 41.64 -32.62 17.68
N ILE A 558 41.87 -33.79 18.28
CA ILE A 558 43.13 -34.53 18.18
C ILE A 558 43.40 -34.88 16.71
N ASN A 559 44.48 -34.36 16.15
CA ASN A 559 44.87 -34.52 14.75
C ASN A 559 46.34 -34.95 14.67
N ARG A 560 46.78 -35.60 13.58
CA ARG A 560 48.10 -36.23 13.43
C ARG A 560 49.28 -35.28 13.71
N ARG A 561 49.14 -33.97 13.43
CA ARG A 561 50.13 -32.92 13.80
C ARG A 561 50.34 -32.75 15.31
N PHE A 562 49.32 -32.99 16.14
CA PHE A 562 49.40 -32.89 17.60
C PHE A 562 50.36 -33.93 18.18
N TRP A 563 50.32 -35.16 17.66
CA TRP A 563 51.22 -36.24 18.09
C TRP A 563 52.70 -35.92 17.80
N TYR A 564 53.03 -35.33 16.64
CA TYR A 564 54.40 -34.89 16.36
C TYR A 564 54.86 -33.77 17.30
N GLN A 565 53.96 -32.87 17.73
CA GLN A 565 54.27 -31.83 18.72
C GLN A 565 54.49 -32.43 20.11
N LEU A 566 53.69 -33.43 20.50
CA LEU A 566 53.86 -34.17 21.76
C LEU A 566 55.22 -34.89 21.82
N ILE A 567 55.64 -35.53 20.74
CA ILE A 567 56.95 -36.21 20.63
C ILE A 567 58.10 -35.21 20.82
N LEU A 568 58.03 -34.03 20.19
CA LEU A 568 59.03 -32.97 20.38
C LEU A 568 59.11 -32.48 21.83
N ILE A 569 57.98 -32.36 22.52
CA ILE A 569 57.93 -31.99 23.94
C ILE A 569 58.60 -33.06 24.81
N VAL A 570 58.34 -34.35 24.56
CA VAL A 570 58.99 -35.46 25.29
C VAL A 570 60.51 -35.47 25.07
N ILE A 571 60.98 -35.26 23.83
CA ILE A 571 62.41 -35.14 23.52
C ILE A 571 63.05 -33.96 24.27
N PHE A 572 62.36 -32.82 24.34
CA PHE A 572 62.83 -31.65 25.10
C PHE A 572 62.99 -31.98 26.59
N TYR A 573 62.02 -32.64 27.23
CA TYR A 573 62.16 -33.04 28.64
C TYR A 573 63.32 -34.00 28.88
N ILE A 574 63.51 -34.99 28.00
CA ILE A 574 64.64 -35.93 28.10
C ILE A 574 65.98 -35.16 28.02
N ALA A 575 66.12 -34.23 27.07
CA ALA A 575 67.33 -33.41 26.94
C ALA A 575 67.58 -32.53 28.17
N MET A 576 66.53 -31.91 28.73
CA MET A 576 66.66 -31.05 29.92
C MET A 576 66.98 -31.86 31.19
N ILE A 577 66.43 -33.06 31.35
CA ILE A 577 66.81 -33.99 32.44
C ILE A 577 68.29 -34.33 32.34
N VAL A 578 68.77 -34.78 31.17
CA VAL A 578 70.20 -35.10 30.94
C VAL A 578 71.09 -33.89 31.24
N PHE A 579 70.66 -32.68 30.87
CA PHE A 579 71.38 -31.43 31.18
C PHE A 579 71.44 -31.12 32.68
N THR A 580 70.36 -31.35 33.44
CA THR A 580 70.40 -31.21 34.91
C THR A 580 71.32 -32.23 35.57
N THR A 581 71.33 -33.49 35.13
CA THR A 581 72.23 -34.52 35.67
C THR A 581 73.70 -34.19 35.37
N TYR A 582 73.98 -33.66 34.16
CA TYR A 582 75.32 -33.18 33.79
C TYR A 582 75.79 -32.02 34.69
N LEU A 583 74.92 -31.04 34.96
CA LEU A 583 75.21 -29.94 35.88
C LEU A 583 75.46 -30.41 37.32
N SER A 584 74.66 -31.37 37.82
CA SER A 584 74.87 -31.96 39.15
C SER A 584 76.22 -32.66 39.24
N ASN A 585 76.52 -33.59 38.31
CA ASN A 585 77.81 -34.28 38.28
C ASN A 585 78.99 -33.30 38.21
N LYS A 586 78.86 -32.17 37.49
CA LYS A 586 79.90 -31.14 37.42
C LYS A 586 80.06 -30.39 38.76
N LYS A 587 78.98 -30.14 39.49
CA LYS A 587 79.04 -29.60 40.86
C LYS A 587 79.80 -30.56 41.78
N ASP A 588 79.41 -31.83 41.80
CA ASP A 588 80.00 -32.87 42.65
C ASP A 588 81.49 -33.08 42.33
N THR A 589 81.86 -33.06 41.04
CA THR A 589 83.26 -33.10 40.58
C THR A 589 84.04 -31.85 41.05
N THR A 590 83.43 -30.66 41.03
CA THR A 590 84.09 -29.42 41.46
C THR A 590 84.30 -29.40 42.98
N GLN A 591 83.31 -29.84 43.76
CA GLN A 591 83.43 -29.95 45.22
C GLN A 591 84.45 -31.01 45.65
N THR A 592 84.50 -32.16 44.97
CA THR A 592 85.51 -33.20 45.25
C THR A 592 86.93 -32.75 44.92
N ILE A 593 87.13 -31.96 43.85
CA ILE A 593 88.45 -31.34 43.55
C ILE A 593 88.85 -30.33 44.63
N GLN A 594 87.93 -29.50 45.13
CA GLN A 594 88.22 -28.59 46.25
C GLN A 594 88.59 -29.36 47.52
N LEU A 595 87.83 -30.38 47.89
CA LEU A 595 88.12 -31.25 49.06
C LEU A 595 89.44 -32.03 48.92
N GLN A 596 89.83 -32.44 47.71
CA GLN A 596 91.16 -33.03 47.47
C GLN A 596 92.27 -32.00 47.61
N THR A 597 92.05 -30.75 47.18
CA THR A 597 93.02 -29.66 47.30
C THR A 597 93.22 -29.22 48.76
N GLU A 598 92.16 -29.15 49.57
CA GLU A 598 92.31 -28.94 51.01
C GLU A 598 93.05 -30.10 51.68
N LYS A 599 92.79 -31.35 51.28
CA LYS A 599 93.50 -32.51 51.82
C LYS A 599 95.01 -32.49 51.54
N THR A 600 95.45 -32.18 50.31
CA THR A 600 96.89 -32.10 50.02
C THR A 600 97.58 -30.98 50.79
N ILE A 601 96.93 -29.82 50.96
CA ILE A 601 97.45 -28.72 51.80
C ILE A 601 97.57 -29.13 53.29
N ILE A 602 96.66 -29.99 53.77
CA ILE A 602 96.73 -30.54 55.14
C ILE A 602 97.83 -31.61 55.26
N GLU A 603 97.99 -32.49 54.28
CA GLU A 603 99.04 -33.52 54.27
C GLU A 603 100.45 -32.92 54.18
N GLU A 604 100.64 -31.84 53.39
CA GLU A 604 101.89 -31.08 53.29
C GLU A 604 102.27 -30.38 54.62
N LYS A 605 101.27 -29.93 55.39
CA LYS A 605 101.45 -29.45 56.77
C LYS A 605 101.81 -30.57 57.76
N ILE A 606 101.45 -31.82 57.47
CA ILE A 606 101.75 -32.96 58.36
C ILE A 606 103.17 -33.51 58.07
N THR A 607 103.60 -33.55 56.81
CA THR A 607 104.98 -33.96 56.47
C THR A 607 106.02 -32.94 56.90
N SER A 608 105.76 -31.64 56.79
CA SER A 608 106.68 -30.59 57.27
C SER A 608 106.94 -30.66 58.77
N ASN A 609 105.91 -30.85 59.60
CA ASN A 609 106.08 -31.02 61.05
C ASN A 609 106.91 -32.27 61.42
N LYS A 610 106.74 -33.38 60.68
CA LYS A 610 107.42 -34.65 60.95
C LYS A 610 108.94 -34.61 60.78
N ALA A 611 109.48 -33.59 60.12
CA ALA A 611 110.91 -33.36 59.95
C ALA A 611 111.55 -32.50 61.08
N VAL A 612 110.75 -31.89 61.97
CA VAL A 612 111.22 -30.92 62.97
C VAL A 612 111.45 -31.55 64.35
N ASP A 613 110.67 -32.58 64.72
CA ASP A 613 110.70 -33.16 66.08
C ASP A 613 112.00 -33.92 66.41
N THR A 614 112.67 -34.53 65.41
CA THR A 614 113.91 -35.32 65.61
C THR A 614 115.13 -34.49 66.03
N LEU A 615 115.03 -33.15 66.04
CA LEU A 615 116.14 -32.24 66.40
C LEU A 615 115.93 -31.46 67.71
N LYS A 616 114.81 -31.66 68.43
CA LYS A 616 114.42 -30.79 69.57
C LYS A 616 114.12 -31.48 70.91
N GLN A 617 114.76 -32.62 71.18
CA GLN A 617 114.87 -33.15 72.56
C GLN A 617 116.31 -33.09 73.10
N SER A 618 116.83 -31.87 73.29
CA SER A 618 117.94 -31.64 74.21
C SER A 618 117.77 -30.33 75.00
N LYS A 619 118.17 -30.35 76.27
CA LYS A 619 118.22 -29.25 77.25
C LYS A 619 116.90 -28.55 77.62
N ILE A 620 116.36 -29.02 78.75
CA ILE A 620 115.54 -28.30 79.73
C ILE A 620 116.26 -27.03 80.24
N THR A 621 115.55 -25.93 80.50
CA THR A 621 115.48 -25.17 81.80
C THR A 621 114.55 -23.93 81.66
N LYS A 622 114.03 -23.44 82.79
CA LYS A 622 113.15 -22.25 82.98
C LYS A 622 113.96 -20.93 82.78
N GLU A 623 113.45 -19.68 82.82
CA GLU A 623 112.34 -18.98 83.53
C GLU A 623 111.70 -17.88 82.61
N GLN A 624 110.40 -17.57 82.67
CA GLN A 624 109.74 -16.47 83.43
C GLN A 624 110.45 -15.09 83.39
N THR A 625 109.84 -13.94 83.04
CA THR A 625 108.51 -13.65 82.41
C THR A 625 108.64 -12.42 81.44
N THR A 626 107.82 -11.36 81.23
CA THR A 626 106.60 -10.78 81.85
C THR A 626 105.89 -9.75 80.91
N SER A 627 104.59 -9.51 81.11
CA SER A 627 103.84 -8.22 80.90
C SER A 627 103.31 -7.74 79.53
N SER A 628 101.99 -7.42 79.52
CA SER A 628 101.27 -6.29 78.84
C SER A 628 101.19 -6.22 77.29
N LYS A 629 99.98 -6.25 76.70
CA LYS A 629 99.15 -5.10 76.18
C LYS A 629 99.55 -4.62 74.77
N ASP A 630 98.72 -3.97 73.94
CA ASP A 630 97.29 -3.59 73.94
C ASP A 630 96.79 -3.80 72.47
N SER A 631 95.52 -4.15 72.19
CA SER A 631 94.34 -3.28 71.94
C SER A 631 94.37 -2.41 70.66
N LEU A 632 93.18 -2.15 70.09
CA LEU A 632 92.85 -1.39 68.87
C LEU A 632 93.16 -2.13 67.54
N LYS A 633 92.33 -2.02 66.49
CA LYS A 633 91.15 -1.15 66.30
C LYS A 633 90.03 -1.86 65.52
#